data_AF-A0A5M8FD46-F1
#
_entry.id   AF-A0A5M8FD46-F1
#
_cell.length_a   1.000
_cell.length_b   1.000
_cell.length_c   1.000
_cell.angle_alpha   90.00
_cell.angle_beta   90.00
_cell.angle_gamma   90.00
#
_symmetry.space_group_name_H-M   'P 1'
#
loop_
_entity.id
_entity.type
_entity.pdbx_description
1 polymer ?
#
loop_
_entity_poly.entity_id
_entity_poly.type
_entity_poly.pdbx_seq_one_letter_code
_entity_poly.pdbx_strand_id
1 'polypeptide(L)'
;MPSFTDMPVAVPRQFGVRARLWLRGDWLGAGDSQPRLWLHLVDGRVLAFLLPETAFADDAIISPLLAQVMDDRCGTRLEIDCAGMRALPLYAAPAAPMPQLSWGDPRHAVARAFAAGLDQEVLTLLASLNSHRHWDSLRNYNRIAAREPEQRLHRLQALTRFPLLVAPIVLTAHHVLQHNGGKRHAWRVRDDRVIAAIEEGRDLVGTLARHYDISKGLVRATICRSMWGATALSHRRLLQLLDGIPAHRRPTTPKAFEQAMPLLISLNLLADDDADLRRLGRAAFSQGLAAVCTPLHRHFGPLGPALADCRDFAQAALAWAEAHDERPRGLNAKRLQLAWIEALGFRSLLTASRRWHRWALNQPDAEAEAEDASASSAATDQRVLTPILGAYDDDDAHARELCDAVALQREGAAMHHCVANYWDDCWREGTRIFALQLRRERATAEYAFSLDTVTFSLAQLRGPCNAACSDAMSAFAEAVQEALNAPECALARGALALDLFRQPPEPPTNRSAPIGLDPASQRDLARVLAPLRETPASAWGLLQGFVAGYQHHVGPAVEPNMQVGDALELIREPENPHDPLAIAIAWRGERIGYLPRRLNVGIAERLDAGRALRCRIARLDEQAAAWGRVQFIVLDEVIGED
;
A
#
# COMPACT_ATOMS: atom_id res chain seq x y z
N MET A 1 -5.04 -46.78 27.34
CA MET A 1 -5.89 -46.00 26.41
C MET A 1 -7.29 -45.96 26.99
N PRO A 2 -7.85 -44.81 27.37
CA PRO A 2 -9.24 -44.74 27.78
C PRO A 2 -10.16 -44.87 26.55
N SER A 3 -11.32 -45.50 26.76
CA SER A 3 -12.36 -45.79 25.78
C SER A 3 -12.95 -44.53 25.13
N PHE A 4 -13.15 -44.56 23.81
CA PHE A 4 -13.60 -43.45 22.96
C PHE A 4 -15.11 -43.11 23.05
N THR A 5 -15.87 -43.76 23.92
CA THR A 5 -17.33 -43.61 24.01
C THR A 5 -17.85 -42.62 25.06
N ASP A 6 -17.00 -42.04 25.90
CA ASP A 6 -17.40 -41.09 26.96
C ASP A 6 -16.70 -39.73 26.80
N MET A 7 -17.03 -38.99 25.74
CA MET A 7 -16.82 -37.55 25.71
C MET A 7 -18.17 -36.88 26.03
N PRO A 8 -18.38 -36.37 27.26
CA PRO A 8 -19.63 -35.70 27.61
C PRO A 8 -19.78 -34.43 26.77
N VAL A 9 -20.78 -34.40 25.90
CA VAL A 9 -21.23 -33.15 25.22
C VAL A 9 -22.13 -32.33 26.17
N ALA A 10 -22.67 -32.96 27.21
CA ALA A 10 -23.54 -32.32 28.19
C ALA A 10 -22.78 -32.00 29.49
N VAL A 11 -22.56 -30.71 29.73
CA VAL A 11 -22.13 -30.18 31.03
C VAL A 11 -23.39 -29.83 31.85
N PRO A 12 -23.43 -30.03 33.17
CA PRO A 12 -24.52 -29.55 34.01
C PRO A 12 -24.73 -28.03 33.82
N ARG A 13 -26.00 -27.57 33.81
CA ARG A 13 -26.40 -26.14 33.67
C ARG A 13 -25.81 -25.17 34.72
N GLN A 14 -24.98 -25.66 35.65
CA GLN A 14 -24.51 -24.94 36.84
C GLN A 14 -23.63 -23.70 36.55
N PHE A 15 -23.11 -23.52 35.33
CA PHE A 15 -22.19 -22.41 35.03
C PHE A 15 -22.53 -21.61 33.76
N GLY A 16 -23.77 -21.72 33.25
CA GLY A 16 -24.16 -20.97 32.05
C GLY A 16 -23.48 -21.44 30.77
N VAL A 17 -23.01 -22.70 30.71
CA VAL A 17 -22.46 -23.35 29.51
C VAL A 17 -23.50 -24.32 28.93
N ARG A 18 -23.78 -24.21 27.62
CA ARG A 18 -24.66 -25.10 26.86
C ARG A 18 -23.91 -26.31 26.30
N ALA A 19 -22.70 -26.11 25.81
CA ALA A 19 -21.86 -27.15 25.24
C ALA A 19 -20.38 -26.78 25.36
N ARG A 20 -19.50 -27.78 25.32
CA ARG A 20 -18.05 -27.62 25.29
C ARG A 20 -17.42 -28.52 24.24
N LEU A 21 -16.25 -28.13 23.75
CA LEU A 21 -15.47 -28.90 22.79
C LEU A 21 -13.98 -28.80 23.09
N TRP A 22 -13.36 -29.94 23.36
CA TRP A 22 -11.93 -30.09 23.56
C TRP A 22 -11.27 -30.57 22.26
N LEU A 23 -10.25 -29.85 21.79
CA LEU A 23 -9.42 -30.23 20.65
C LEU A 23 -7.95 -30.01 20.98
N ARG A 24 -7.06 -30.85 20.45
CA ARG A 24 -5.61 -30.62 20.53
C ARG A 24 -5.10 -29.89 19.29
N GLY A 25 -3.98 -29.19 19.42
CA GLY A 25 -3.38 -28.42 18.32
C GLY A 25 -3.04 -29.26 17.10
N ASP A 26 -2.54 -30.47 17.30
CA ASP A 26 -2.20 -31.44 16.26
C ASP A 26 -3.44 -31.87 15.47
N TRP A 27 -4.63 -31.83 16.07
CA TRP A 27 -5.89 -32.11 15.37
C TRP A 27 -6.41 -30.92 14.57
N LEU A 28 -5.86 -29.72 14.79
CA LEU A 28 -6.24 -28.48 14.11
C LEU A 28 -5.20 -28.04 13.07
N GLY A 29 -4.13 -28.82 12.87
CA GLY A 29 -3.00 -28.46 12.01
C GLY A 29 -2.09 -27.37 12.60
N ALA A 30 -2.13 -27.15 13.93
CA ALA A 30 -1.43 -26.05 14.60
C ALA A 30 0.07 -26.33 14.89
N GLY A 31 0.54 -27.55 14.67
CA GLY A 31 1.94 -27.94 14.88
C GLY A 31 2.36 -28.11 16.35
N ASP A 32 1.41 -28.13 17.28
CA ASP A 32 1.63 -28.31 18.73
C ASP A 32 0.63 -29.30 19.34
N SER A 33 0.93 -29.84 20.52
CA SER A 33 0.06 -30.78 21.26
C SER A 33 -0.87 -30.11 22.26
N GLN A 34 -0.81 -28.78 22.42
CA GLN A 34 -1.52 -28.07 23.48
C GLN A 34 -3.04 -28.17 23.26
N PRO A 35 -3.81 -28.33 24.34
CA PRO A 35 -5.25 -28.41 24.27
C PRO A 35 -5.89 -27.03 24.11
N ARG A 36 -7.01 -27.03 23.40
CA ARG A 36 -7.88 -25.88 23.19
C ARG A 36 -9.29 -26.25 23.55
N LEU A 37 -9.96 -25.35 24.26
CA LEU A 37 -11.30 -25.53 24.78
C LEU A 37 -12.22 -24.47 24.20
N TRP A 38 -13.25 -24.89 23.46
CA TRP A 38 -14.37 -24.05 23.06
C TRP A 38 -15.55 -24.24 24.00
N LEU A 39 -16.18 -23.15 24.40
CA LEU A 39 -17.36 -23.12 25.25
C LEU A 39 -18.48 -22.36 24.55
N HIS A 40 -19.66 -22.96 24.44
CA HIS A 40 -20.88 -22.29 24.01
C HIS A 40 -21.71 -21.93 25.24
N LEU A 41 -21.96 -20.64 25.46
CA LEU A 41 -22.64 -20.13 26.64
C LEU A 41 -24.16 -20.02 26.45
N VAL A 42 -24.88 -19.90 27.57
CA VAL A 42 -26.35 -19.75 27.57
C VAL A 42 -26.84 -18.44 26.97
N ASP A 43 -26.00 -17.40 26.98
CA ASP A 43 -26.26 -16.11 26.33
C ASP A 43 -25.89 -16.10 24.83
N GLY A 44 -25.56 -17.26 24.28
CA GLY A 44 -25.25 -17.45 22.86
C GLY A 44 -23.79 -17.17 22.49
N ARG A 45 -22.96 -16.65 23.41
CA ARG A 45 -21.53 -16.42 23.14
C ARG A 45 -20.75 -17.73 22.99
N VAL A 46 -19.67 -17.66 22.23
CA VAL A 46 -18.62 -18.69 22.17
C VAL A 46 -17.34 -18.13 22.76
N LEU A 47 -16.69 -18.88 23.64
CA LEU A 47 -15.35 -18.59 24.14
C LEU A 47 -14.40 -19.69 23.70
N ALA A 48 -13.14 -19.35 23.48
CA ALA A 48 -12.12 -20.35 23.20
C ALA A 48 -10.82 -20.01 23.94
N PHE A 49 -10.13 -21.03 24.43
CA PHE A 49 -8.91 -20.89 25.21
C PHE A 49 -7.84 -21.86 24.70
N LEU A 50 -6.59 -21.42 24.66
CA LEU A 50 -5.42 -22.27 24.60
C LEU A 50 -4.90 -22.50 26.03
N LEU A 51 -4.64 -23.76 26.36
CA LEU A 51 -4.36 -24.22 27.71
C LEU A 51 -3.08 -25.09 27.75
N PRO A 52 -2.45 -25.26 28.91
CA PRO A 52 -1.35 -26.21 29.09
C PRO A 52 -1.84 -27.65 28.88
N GLU A 53 -0.93 -28.55 28.48
CA GLU A 53 -1.26 -29.96 28.22
C GLU A 53 -1.88 -30.69 29.41
N THR A 54 -1.48 -30.31 30.63
CA THR A 54 -2.00 -30.88 31.88
C THR A 54 -3.50 -30.63 32.09
N ALA A 55 -4.08 -29.64 31.40
CA ALA A 55 -5.48 -29.27 31.52
C ALA A 55 -6.41 -30.01 30.53
N PHE A 56 -5.86 -30.86 29.64
CA PHE A 56 -6.66 -31.47 28.58
C PHE A 56 -7.79 -32.34 29.15
N ALA A 57 -9.02 -32.05 28.73
CA ALA A 57 -10.24 -32.75 29.14
C ALA A 57 -10.56 -32.67 30.65
N ASP A 58 -9.96 -31.73 31.38
CA ASP A 58 -10.34 -31.41 32.76
C ASP A 58 -11.43 -30.32 32.77
N ASP A 59 -12.68 -30.71 32.99
CA ASP A 59 -13.80 -29.77 33.03
C ASP A 59 -13.85 -28.92 34.31
N ALA A 60 -13.09 -29.28 35.36
CA ALA A 60 -13.07 -28.53 36.61
C ALA A 60 -12.54 -27.09 36.42
N ILE A 61 -11.75 -26.86 35.36
CA ILE A 61 -11.18 -25.55 35.02
C ILE A 61 -12.22 -24.59 34.40
N ILE A 62 -13.37 -25.07 33.92
CA ILE A 62 -14.32 -24.28 33.15
C ILE A 62 -14.85 -23.09 33.97
N SER A 63 -15.31 -23.34 35.20
CA SER A 63 -15.89 -22.28 36.03
C SER A 63 -14.86 -21.21 36.41
N PRO A 64 -13.64 -21.57 36.84
CA PRO A 64 -12.55 -20.61 37.01
C PRO A 64 -12.21 -19.80 35.74
N LEU A 65 -12.15 -20.43 34.56
CA LEU A 65 -11.91 -19.72 33.29
C LEU A 65 -13.02 -18.70 33.00
N LEU A 66 -14.28 -19.10 33.17
CA LEU A 66 -15.41 -18.21 32.94
C LEU A 66 -15.37 -17.01 33.88
N ALA A 67 -15.13 -17.22 35.18
CA ALA A 67 -15.03 -16.14 36.16
C ALA A 67 -14.01 -15.06 35.74
N GLN A 68 -12.94 -15.46 35.04
CA GLN A 68 -11.91 -14.57 34.51
C GLN A 68 -12.26 -13.86 33.20
N VAL A 69 -13.36 -14.16 32.52
CA VAL A 69 -13.71 -13.48 31.25
C VAL A 69 -15.17 -13.07 31.13
N MET A 70 -15.99 -13.31 32.16
CA MET A 70 -17.41 -12.97 32.14
C MET A 70 -17.66 -11.47 31.86
N ASP A 71 -16.80 -10.61 32.40
CA ASP A 71 -16.85 -9.14 32.24
C ASP A 71 -16.21 -8.65 30.92
N ASP A 72 -15.35 -9.46 30.31
CA ASP A 72 -14.63 -9.13 29.08
C ASP A 72 -15.49 -9.33 27.81
N ARG A 73 -16.60 -8.60 27.75
CA ARG A 73 -17.53 -8.62 26.60
C ARG A 73 -16.88 -8.13 25.30
N CYS A 74 -15.83 -7.33 25.38
CA CYS A 74 -15.13 -6.78 24.21
C CYS A 74 -14.00 -7.69 23.69
N GLY A 75 -13.61 -8.71 24.45
CA GLY A 75 -12.53 -9.62 24.11
C GLY A 75 -11.17 -8.92 24.10
N THR A 76 -10.77 -8.38 25.24
CA THR A 76 -9.57 -7.56 25.43
C THR A 76 -8.49 -8.27 26.25
N ARG A 77 -8.84 -9.30 27.03
CA ARG A 77 -7.92 -10.04 27.88
C ARG A 77 -7.00 -10.93 27.04
N LEU A 78 -5.69 -10.68 27.08
CA LEU A 78 -4.71 -11.44 26.28
C LEU A 78 -4.33 -12.76 26.94
N GLU A 79 -4.43 -12.80 28.26
CA GLU A 79 -4.02 -13.89 29.11
C GLU A 79 -4.83 -13.83 30.40
N ILE A 80 -5.13 -15.00 30.95
CA ILE A 80 -5.80 -15.15 32.23
C ILE A 80 -5.08 -16.20 33.07
N ASP A 81 -5.00 -15.96 34.38
CA ASP A 81 -4.56 -16.94 35.36
C ASP A 81 -5.78 -17.69 35.90
N CYS A 82 -5.74 -19.02 35.80
CA CYS A 82 -6.81 -19.91 36.18
C CYS A 82 -6.23 -21.08 36.97
N ALA A 83 -6.44 -21.08 38.29
CA ALA A 83 -5.99 -22.14 39.19
C ALA A 83 -4.47 -22.42 39.10
N GLY A 84 -3.66 -21.37 38.95
CA GLY A 84 -2.19 -21.50 38.83
C GLY A 84 -1.71 -21.91 37.44
N MET A 85 -2.61 -21.95 36.46
CA MET A 85 -2.31 -22.20 35.05
C MET A 85 -2.56 -20.95 34.21
N ARG A 86 -1.64 -20.67 33.29
CA ARG A 86 -1.81 -19.61 32.28
C ARG A 86 -2.71 -20.13 31.16
N ALA A 87 -3.79 -19.41 30.87
CA ALA A 87 -4.66 -19.68 29.72
C ALA A 87 -4.73 -18.46 28.80
N LEU A 88 -4.82 -18.71 27.49
CA LEU A 88 -4.83 -17.65 26.47
C LEU A 88 -6.19 -17.63 25.74
N PRO A 89 -7.00 -16.57 25.90
CA PRO A 89 -8.22 -16.41 25.11
C PRO A 89 -7.95 -16.28 23.60
N LEU A 90 -8.68 -17.05 22.79
CA LEU A 90 -8.45 -17.17 21.34
C LEU A 90 -9.50 -16.44 20.50
N TYR A 91 -9.59 -15.11 20.62
CA TYR A 91 -10.67 -14.35 19.94
C TYR A 91 -10.68 -14.43 18.41
N ALA A 92 -9.54 -14.73 17.79
CA ALA A 92 -9.40 -14.86 16.34
C ALA A 92 -9.56 -16.31 15.84
N ALA A 93 -9.84 -17.27 16.72
CA ALA A 93 -10.17 -18.65 16.33
C ALA A 93 -11.56 -18.71 15.69
N PRO A 94 -11.87 -19.75 14.87
CA PRO A 94 -13.22 -19.98 14.37
C PRO A 94 -14.22 -20.17 15.52
N ALA A 95 -15.44 -19.65 15.35
CA ALA A 95 -16.54 -19.92 16.29
C ALA A 95 -16.92 -21.41 16.32
N ALA A 96 -16.86 -22.05 15.15
CA ALA A 96 -17.12 -23.48 14.96
C ALA A 96 -15.85 -24.15 14.41
N PRO A 97 -14.91 -24.57 15.28
CA PRO A 97 -13.68 -25.23 14.81
C PRO A 97 -14.00 -26.60 14.20
N MET A 98 -13.23 -26.99 13.18
CA MET A 98 -13.30 -28.33 12.59
C MET A 98 -11.93 -29.00 12.64
N PRO A 99 -11.82 -30.26 13.10
CA PRO A 99 -10.56 -31.00 13.05
C PRO A 99 -10.06 -31.19 11.61
N GLN A 100 -8.74 -31.17 11.43
CA GLN A 100 -8.03 -31.54 10.20
C GLN A 100 -7.54 -33.00 10.31
N LEU A 101 -8.49 -33.92 10.43
CA LEU A 101 -8.24 -35.35 10.61
C LEU A 101 -8.77 -36.14 9.41
N SER A 102 -8.48 -37.44 9.34
CA SER A 102 -9.06 -38.33 8.33
C SER A 102 -10.59 -38.28 8.38
N TRP A 103 -11.25 -38.24 7.22
CA TRP A 103 -12.70 -38.00 7.09
C TRP A 103 -13.59 -38.82 8.05
N GLY A 104 -13.28 -40.11 8.25
CA GLY A 104 -14.03 -41.01 9.12
C GLY A 104 -13.80 -40.85 10.63
N ASP A 105 -12.97 -39.89 11.05
CA ASP A 105 -12.62 -39.72 12.45
C ASP A 105 -13.84 -39.25 13.30
N PRO A 106 -14.14 -39.90 14.43
CA PRO A 106 -15.31 -39.57 15.25
C PRO A 106 -15.29 -38.15 15.82
N ARG A 107 -14.11 -37.51 15.95
CA ARG A 107 -13.99 -36.13 16.45
C ARG A 107 -14.69 -35.12 15.54
N HIS A 108 -14.83 -35.42 14.25
CA HIS A 108 -15.65 -34.60 13.35
C HIS A 108 -17.13 -34.57 13.78
N ALA A 109 -17.67 -35.69 14.27
CA ALA A 109 -19.07 -35.74 14.72
C ALA A 109 -19.28 -34.88 15.97
N VAL A 110 -18.33 -34.93 16.91
CA VAL A 110 -18.35 -34.10 18.13
C VAL A 110 -18.26 -32.60 17.78
N ALA A 111 -17.34 -32.23 16.89
CA ALA A 111 -17.20 -30.85 16.43
C ALA A 111 -18.45 -30.34 15.70
N ARG A 112 -19.06 -31.17 14.84
CA ARG A 112 -20.34 -30.84 14.18
C ARG A 112 -21.49 -30.69 15.16
N ALA A 113 -21.58 -31.55 16.18
CA ALA A 113 -22.61 -31.44 17.21
C ALA A 113 -22.48 -30.15 18.02
N PHE A 114 -21.25 -29.74 18.36
CA PHE A 114 -20.98 -28.43 18.97
C PHE A 114 -21.42 -27.29 18.03
N ALA A 115 -20.99 -27.33 16.77
CA ALA A 115 -21.31 -26.30 15.78
C ALA A 115 -22.83 -26.18 15.52
N ALA A 116 -23.57 -27.29 15.52
CA ALA A 116 -25.03 -27.31 15.34
C ALA A 116 -25.79 -26.59 16.46
N GLY A 117 -25.19 -26.47 17.65
CA GLY A 117 -25.77 -25.72 18.76
C GLY A 117 -25.64 -24.20 18.62
N LEU A 118 -24.79 -23.71 17.71
CA LEU A 118 -24.54 -22.29 17.50
C LEU A 118 -25.59 -21.64 16.58
N ASP A 119 -25.58 -20.31 16.53
CA ASP A 119 -26.44 -19.52 15.66
C ASP A 119 -26.03 -19.70 14.19
N GLN A 120 -26.76 -20.56 13.47
CA GLN A 120 -26.46 -20.93 12.09
C GLN A 120 -26.59 -19.76 11.12
N GLU A 121 -27.48 -18.81 11.40
CA GLU A 121 -27.66 -17.61 10.57
C GLU A 121 -26.42 -16.71 10.66
N VAL A 122 -25.89 -16.51 11.87
CA VAL A 122 -24.65 -15.76 12.09
C VAL A 122 -23.46 -16.46 11.45
N LEU A 123 -23.32 -17.78 11.63
CA LEU A 123 -22.22 -18.54 11.03
C LEU A 123 -22.24 -18.45 9.50
N THR A 124 -23.42 -18.66 8.89
CA THR A 124 -23.59 -18.59 7.44
C THR A 124 -23.27 -17.20 6.90
N LEU A 125 -23.76 -16.15 7.58
CA LEU A 125 -23.46 -14.77 7.21
C LEU A 125 -21.96 -14.51 7.26
N LEU A 126 -21.29 -14.81 8.38
CA LEU A 126 -19.86 -14.52 8.52
C LEU A 126 -19.00 -15.29 7.52
N ALA A 127 -19.34 -16.56 7.26
CA ALA A 127 -18.69 -17.35 6.22
C ALA A 127 -18.88 -16.72 4.83
N SER A 128 -20.06 -16.15 4.53
CA SER A 128 -20.32 -15.47 3.25
C SER A 128 -19.50 -14.18 3.05
N LEU A 129 -18.98 -13.59 4.13
CA LEU A 129 -18.09 -12.42 4.07
C LEU A 129 -16.63 -12.79 3.80
N ASN A 130 -16.25 -14.06 3.95
CA ASN A 130 -14.88 -14.51 3.71
C ASN A 130 -14.51 -14.32 2.24
N SER A 131 -13.35 -13.71 2.01
CA SER A 131 -12.78 -13.51 0.69
C SER A 131 -11.25 -13.59 0.80
N HIS A 132 -10.54 -12.48 0.62
CA HIS A 132 -9.11 -12.39 0.92
C HIS A 132 -8.81 -12.18 2.42
N ARG A 133 -9.85 -11.90 3.22
CA ARG A 133 -9.83 -11.80 4.68
C ARG A 133 -10.89 -12.72 5.26
N HIS A 134 -10.64 -13.16 6.49
CA HIS A 134 -11.53 -13.99 7.29
C HIS A 134 -12.34 -13.13 8.28
N TRP A 135 -13.63 -13.37 8.35
CA TRP A 135 -14.61 -12.64 9.17
C TRP A 135 -15.38 -13.57 10.12
N ASP A 136 -15.26 -14.88 9.96
CA ASP A 136 -15.88 -15.96 10.72
C ASP A 136 -15.14 -16.32 12.03
N SER A 137 -14.40 -15.36 12.59
CA SER A 137 -13.83 -15.50 13.92
C SER A 137 -14.91 -15.51 15.01
N LEU A 138 -14.63 -16.18 16.12
CA LEU A 138 -15.53 -16.21 17.27
C LEU A 138 -15.80 -14.82 17.84
N ARG A 139 -14.83 -13.90 17.73
CA ARG A 139 -15.02 -12.48 18.10
C ARG A 139 -16.15 -11.85 17.31
N ASN A 140 -16.16 -12.06 15.99
CA ASN A 140 -17.19 -11.50 15.13
C ASN A 140 -18.53 -12.20 15.33
N TYR A 141 -18.52 -13.51 15.55
CA TYR A 141 -19.72 -14.26 15.96
C TYR A 141 -20.34 -13.64 17.21
N ASN A 142 -19.56 -13.45 18.29
CA ASN A 142 -20.04 -12.87 19.54
C ASN A 142 -20.57 -11.45 19.39
N ARG A 143 -20.03 -10.64 18.47
CA ARG A 143 -20.50 -9.26 18.22
C ARG A 143 -21.91 -9.20 17.63
N ILE A 144 -22.40 -10.31 17.09
CA ILE A 144 -23.73 -10.45 16.52
C ILE A 144 -24.60 -11.32 17.44
N ALA A 145 -24.16 -12.55 17.74
CA ALA A 145 -24.95 -13.55 18.48
C ALA A 145 -25.29 -13.13 19.92
N ALA A 146 -24.40 -12.38 20.59
CA ALA A 146 -24.61 -11.98 21.99
C ALA A 146 -25.48 -10.72 22.17
N ARG A 147 -26.11 -10.24 21.09
CA ARG A 147 -26.95 -9.04 21.12
C ARG A 147 -28.39 -9.38 21.46
N GLU A 148 -29.10 -8.39 21.99
CA GLU A 148 -30.55 -8.47 22.16
C GLU A 148 -31.23 -8.79 20.81
N PRO A 149 -32.37 -9.52 20.80
CA PRO A 149 -32.96 -10.05 19.56
C PRO A 149 -33.16 -9.02 18.44
N GLU A 150 -33.62 -7.81 18.78
CA GLU A 150 -33.83 -6.72 17.83
C GLU A 150 -32.51 -6.17 17.27
N GLN A 151 -31.54 -5.89 18.15
CA GLN A 151 -30.20 -5.42 17.73
C GLN A 151 -29.44 -6.47 16.91
N ARG A 152 -29.59 -7.76 17.25
CA ARG A 152 -29.08 -8.88 16.47
C ARG A 152 -29.68 -8.85 15.06
N LEU A 153 -31.00 -8.76 14.95
CA LEU A 153 -31.71 -8.68 13.67
C LEU A 153 -31.24 -7.49 12.83
N HIS A 154 -31.17 -6.29 13.40
CA HIS A 154 -30.70 -5.10 12.68
C HIS A 154 -29.27 -5.25 12.18
N ARG A 155 -28.36 -5.82 12.99
CA ARG A 155 -26.96 -6.04 12.58
C ARG A 155 -26.84 -7.09 11.47
N LEU A 156 -27.63 -8.17 11.52
CA LEU A 156 -27.70 -9.16 10.43
C LEU A 156 -28.21 -8.51 9.14
N GLN A 157 -29.32 -7.76 9.20
CA GLN A 157 -29.86 -7.06 8.03
C GLN A 157 -28.86 -6.07 7.43
N ALA A 158 -28.14 -5.30 8.27
CA ALA A 158 -27.14 -4.35 7.82
C ALA A 158 -25.96 -5.05 7.11
N LEU A 159 -25.44 -6.13 7.69
CA LEU A 159 -24.35 -6.92 7.11
C LEU A 159 -24.77 -7.66 5.84
N THR A 160 -26.02 -8.15 5.76
CA THR A 160 -26.53 -8.80 4.54
C THR A 160 -26.77 -7.78 3.42
N ARG A 161 -27.27 -6.59 3.74
CA ARG A 161 -27.63 -5.57 2.75
C ARG A 161 -26.42 -4.77 2.24
N PHE A 162 -25.46 -4.50 3.13
CA PHE A 162 -24.27 -3.68 2.84
C PHE A 162 -22.99 -4.36 3.38
N PRO A 163 -22.69 -5.62 3.00
CA PRO A 163 -21.61 -6.41 3.61
C PRO A 163 -20.27 -5.68 3.56
N LEU A 164 -19.94 -5.16 2.37
CA LEU A 164 -18.70 -4.47 2.11
C LEU A 164 -18.50 -3.22 2.97
N LEU A 165 -19.58 -2.46 3.20
CA LEU A 165 -19.53 -1.16 3.86
C LEU A 165 -19.80 -1.24 5.37
N VAL A 166 -20.43 -2.32 5.85
CA VAL A 166 -20.77 -2.48 7.27
C VAL A 166 -19.76 -3.38 7.98
N ALA A 167 -19.27 -4.45 7.34
CA ALA A 167 -18.36 -5.39 7.99
C ALA A 167 -17.08 -4.71 8.53
N PRO A 168 -16.39 -3.80 7.79
CA PRO A 168 -15.20 -3.12 8.31
C PRO A 168 -15.43 -2.20 9.52
N ILE A 169 -16.68 -1.82 9.77
CA ILE A 169 -17.07 -0.91 10.85
C ILE A 169 -17.44 -1.69 12.11
N VAL A 170 -18.21 -2.79 11.95
CA VAL A 170 -18.77 -3.53 13.10
C VAL A 170 -18.01 -4.82 13.42
N LEU A 171 -17.29 -5.38 12.46
CA LEU A 171 -16.51 -6.61 12.58
C LEU A 171 -15.00 -6.33 12.48
N THR A 172 -14.20 -7.36 12.66
CA THR A 172 -12.74 -7.29 12.56
C THR A 172 -12.28 -8.25 11.47
N ALA A 173 -11.51 -7.75 10.52
CA ALA A 173 -10.90 -8.56 9.48
C ALA A 173 -9.67 -9.31 10.00
N HIS A 174 -9.55 -10.58 9.67
CA HIS A 174 -8.39 -11.42 10.00
C HIS A 174 -7.66 -11.86 8.73
N HIS A 175 -6.33 -11.88 8.75
CA HIS A 175 -5.55 -12.45 7.65
C HIS A 175 -5.74 -13.97 7.59
N VAL A 176 -5.64 -14.61 8.75
CA VAL A 176 -5.85 -16.05 8.98
C VAL A 176 -6.52 -16.20 10.35
N LEU A 177 -7.37 -17.22 10.50
CA LEU A 177 -7.91 -17.58 11.81
C LEU A 177 -6.80 -18.21 12.68
N GLN A 178 -6.66 -17.76 13.91
CA GLN A 178 -5.53 -18.11 14.77
C GLN A 178 -5.97 -19.09 15.86
N HIS A 179 -5.27 -20.21 15.98
CA HIS A 179 -5.47 -21.19 17.04
C HIS A 179 -4.43 -21.08 18.17
N ASN A 180 -3.37 -20.28 18.00
CA ASN A 180 -2.15 -20.36 18.82
C ASN A 180 -1.81 -19.06 19.57
N GLY A 181 -2.50 -17.95 19.28
CA GLY A 181 -2.08 -16.63 19.76
C GLY A 181 -3.22 -15.76 20.29
N GLY A 182 -2.92 -15.00 21.34
CA GLY A 182 -3.77 -13.91 21.85
C GLY A 182 -3.59 -12.58 21.10
N LYS A 183 -2.84 -12.56 19.98
CA LYS A 183 -2.44 -11.33 19.28
C LYS A 183 -3.66 -10.49 18.84
N ARG A 184 -3.55 -9.18 19.07
CA ARG A 184 -4.52 -8.15 18.70
C ARG A 184 -4.56 -7.96 17.18
N HIS A 185 -5.42 -8.70 16.50
CA HIS A 185 -6.08 -8.16 15.30
C HIS A 185 -7.42 -7.64 15.78
N ALA A 186 -7.47 -6.47 16.40
CA ALA A 186 -8.70 -5.89 16.96
C ALA A 186 -9.04 -4.52 16.36
N TRP A 187 -8.29 -4.08 15.34
CA TRP A 187 -8.54 -2.81 14.70
C TRP A 187 -9.67 -2.95 13.70
N ARG A 188 -10.62 -2.00 13.76
CA ARG A 188 -11.71 -1.82 12.83
C ARG A 188 -11.95 -0.32 12.70
N VAL A 189 -12.50 0.13 11.57
CA VAL A 189 -12.78 1.55 11.33
C VAL A 189 -14.09 1.90 12.05
N ARG A 190 -14.03 1.95 13.39
CA ARG A 190 -15.22 2.16 14.22
C ARG A 190 -15.82 3.54 13.95
N ASP A 191 -17.11 3.57 13.63
CA ASP A 191 -17.91 4.78 13.54
C ASP A 191 -19.19 4.61 14.37
N ASP A 192 -19.27 5.34 15.48
CA ASP A 192 -20.39 5.24 16.42
C ASP A 192 -21.71 5.74 15.82
N ARG A 193 -21.68 6.64 14.82
CA ARG A 193 -22.90 7.12 14.14
C ARG A 193 -23.50 6.02 13.27
N VAL A 194 -22.65 5.27 12.57
CA VAL A 194 -23.08 4.10 11.79
C VAL A 194 -23.58 3.00 12.72
N ILE A 195 -22.87 2.72 13.81
CA ILE A 195 -23.28 1.70 14.79
C ILE A 195 -24.63 2.05 15.41
N ALA A 196 -24.84 3.29 15.86
CA ALA A 196 -26.11 3.74 16.41
C ALA A 196 -27.24 3.67 15.37
N ALA A 197 -26.98 4.07 14.12
CA ALA A 197 -27.97 3.93 13.05
C ALA A 197 -28.37 2.48 12.77
N ILE A 198 -27.43 1.53 12.88
CA ILE A 198 -27.73 0.09 12.78
C ILE A 198 -28.57 -0.33 13.99
N GLU A 199 -28.14 -0.02 15.21
CA GLU A 199 -28.79 -0.50 16.43
C GLU A 199 -30.22 0.05 16.58
N GLU A 200 -30.47 1.29 16.14
CA GLU A 200 -31.79 1.94 16.10
C GLU A 200 -32.62 1.60 14.84
N GLY A 201 -32.13 0.78 13.91
CA GLY A 201 -32.87 0.39 12.70
C GLY A 201 -33.12 1.53 11.68
N ARG A 202 -32.28 2.58 11.69
CA ARG A 202 -32.41 3.74 10.77
C ARG A 202 -31.88 3.44 9.37
N ASP A 203 -32.24 4.29 8.39
CA ASP A 203 -31.68 4.21 7.04
C ASP A 203 -30.15 4.37 7.05
N LEU A 204 -29.45 3.36 6.54
CA LEU A 204 -27.99 3.33 6.50
C LEU A 204 -27.42 4.01 5.27
N VAL A 205 -28.20 4.22 4.20
CA VAL A 205 -27.63 4.68 2.93
C VAL A 205 -27.01 6.07 3.08
N GLY A 206 -27.70 7.00 3.72
CA GLY A 206 -27.16 8.34 3.99
C GLY A 206 -25.97 8.33 4.95
N THR A 207 -26.01 7.47 5.97
CA THR A 207 -24.97 7.39 7.01
C THR A 207 -23.68 6.79 6.46
N LEU A 208 -23.77 5.68 5.70
CA LEU A 208 -22.63 5.06 5.02
C LEU A 208 -22.04 5.96 3.94
N ALA A 209 -22.89 6.65 3.17
CA ALA A 209 -22.43 7.63 2.18
C ALA A 209 -21.57 8.73 2.83
N ARG A 210 -21.97 9.21 4.01
CA ARG A 210 -21.19 10.21 4.77
C ARG A 210 -19.91 9.63 5.37
N HIS A 211 -19.96 8.42 5.93
CA HIS A 211 -18.79 7.77 6.54
C HIS A 211 -17.65 7.57 5.53
N TYR A 212 -17.99 6.99 4.37
CA TYR A 212 -17.02 6.73 3.30
C TYR A 212 -16.75 7.93 2.41
N ASP A 213 -17.52 9.02 2.58
CA ASP A 213 -17.53 10.19 1.71
C ASP A 213 -17.72 9.78 0.25
N ILE A 214 -18.86 9.16 -0.07
CA ILE A 214 -19.24 8.68 -1.41
C ILE A 214 -20.72 8.95 -1.71
N SER A 215 -21.12 8.85 -2.98
CA SER A 215 -22.52 9.02 -3.34
C SER A 215 -23.42 7.92 -2.75
N LYS A 216 -24.66 8.30 -2.40
CA LYS A 216 -25.74 7.34 -2.06
C LYS A 216 -26.00 6.34 -3.20
N GLY A 217 -25.66 6.69 -4.44
CA GLY A 217 -25.75 5.80 -5.60
C GLY A 217 -24.70 4.68 -5.53
N LEU A 218 -23.48 4.97 -5.09
CA LEU A 218 -22.45 3.95 -4.92
C LEU A 218 -22.77 3.00 -3.77
N VAL A 219 -23.29 3.51 -2.65
CA VAL A 219 -23.76 2.68 -1.52
C VAL A 219 -24.79 1.64 -1.96
N ARG A 220 -25.65 1.98 -2.93
CA ARG A 220 -26.68 1.08 -3.48
C ARG A 220 -26.19 0.19 -4.62
N ALA A 221 -24.98 0.43 -5.14
CA ALA A 221 -24.46 -0.27 -6.31
C ALA A 221 -24.25 -1.76 -6.01
N THR A 222 -24.49 -2.61 -7.01
CA THR A 222 -24.38 -4.06 -6.90
C THR A 222 -22.99 -4.52 -6.45
N ILE A 223 -21.95 -3.80 -6.87
CA ILE A 223 -20.56 -4.06 -6.46
C ILE A 223 -20.31 -3.95 -4.96
N CYS A 224 -21.14 -3.21 -4.22
CA CYS A 224 -21.05 -3.09 -2.76
C CYS A 224 -21.84 -4.18 -2.01
N ARG A 225 -22.56 -5.05 -2.74
CA ARG A 225 -23.34 -6.17 -2.17
C ARG A 225 -22.52 -7.44 -1.99
N SER A 226 -21.25 -7.44 -2.37
CA SER A 226 -20.32 -8.54 -2.12
C SER A 226 -18.99 -8.01 -1.60
N MET A 227 -18.31 -8.84 -0.83
CA MET A 227 -16.97 -8.55 -0.35
C MET A 227 -15.99 -8.55 -1.53
N TRP A 228 -15.03 -7.63 -1.49
CA TRP A 228 -13.98 -7.57 -2.49
C TRP A 228 -12.81 -8.47 -2.12
N GLY A 229 -12.16 -9.03 -3.13
CA GLY A 229 -10.89 -9.75 -2.99
C GLY A 229 -9.74 -8.81 -2.65
N ALA A 230 -8.51 -9.33 -2.77
CA ALA A 230 -7.32 -8.50 -2.67
C ALA A 230 -7.33 -7.48 -3.82
N THR A 231 -7.17 -6.21 -3.50
CA THR A 231 -7.10 -5.11 -4.47
C THR A 231 -5.86 -4.27 -4.21
N ALA A 232 -5.28 -3.70 -5.26
CA ALA A 232 -4.07 -2.88 -5.15
C ALA A 232 -4.31 -1.52 -4.45
N LEU A 233 -5.55 -1.02 -4.51
CA LEU A 233 -5.98 0.16 -3.78
C LEU A 233 -6.57 -0.26 -2.43
N SER A 234 -6.41 0.58 -1.40
CA SER A 234 -7.14 0.38 -0.15
C SER A 234 -8.65 0.45 -0.39
N HIS A 235 -9.44 -0.18 0.49
CA HIS A 235 -10.90 -0.22 0.36
C HIS A 235 -11.52 1.18 0.16
N ARG A 236 -11.07 2.18 0.94
CA ARG A 236 -11.51 3.57 0.81
C ARG A 236 -11.13 4.16 -0.54
N ARG A 237 -9.86 4.04 -0.95
CA ARG A 237 -9.37 4.58 -2.23
C ARG A 237 -10.10 3.99 -3.43
N LEU A 238 -10.37 2.68 -3.42
CA LEU A 238 -11.14 2.05 -4.49
C LEU A 238 -12.59 2.55 -4.54
N LEU A 239 -13.25 2.76 -3.39
CA LEU A 239 -14.58 3.39 -3.36
C LEU A 239 -14.56 4.77 -4.02
N GLN A 240 -13.50 5.56 -3.79
CA GLN A 240 -13.37 6.89 -4.39
C GLN A 240 -13.24 6.85 -5.91
N LEU A 241 -12.41 5.94 -6.42
CA LEU A 241 -12.32 5.70 -7.86
C LEU A 241 -13.68 5.31 -8.47
N LEU A 242 -14.39 4.37 -7.83
CA LEU A 242 -15.68 3.89 -8.32
C LEU A 242 -16.78 4.94 -8.24
N ASP A 243 -16.74 5.83 -7.26
CA ASP A 243 -17.75 6.88 -7.10
C ASP A 243 -17.69 7.89 -8.26
N GLY A 244 -16.48 8.15 -8.76
CA GLY A 244 -16.24 8.97 -9.95
C GLY A 244 -16.80 8.36 -11.24
N ILE A 245 -16.81 7.02 -11.36
CA ILE A 245 -17.32 6.33 -12.55
C ILE A 245 -18.84 6.54 -12.67
N PRO A 246 -19.38 6.88 -13.86
CA PRO A 246 -20.82 7.01 -14.07
C PRO A 246 -21.58 5.77 -13.59
N ALA A 247 -22.69 5.96 -12.89
CA ALA A 247 -23.38 4.88 -12.17
C ALA A 247 -23.71 3.66 -13.05
N HIS A 248 -24.09 3.88 -14.31
CA HIS A 248 -24.43 2.83 -15.28
C HIS A 248 -23.21 2.11 -15.89
N ARG A 249 -21.98 2.58 -15.61
CA ARG A 249 -20.70 2.01 -16.07
C ARG A 249 -19.85 1.43 -14.95
N ARG A 250 -20.30 1.55 -13.70
CA ARG A 250 -19.61 0.93 -12.55
C ARG A 250 -19.59 -0.60 -12.74
N PRO A 251 -18.51 -1.27 -12.33
CA PRO A 251 -18.48 -2.73 -12.33
C PRO A 251 -19.63 -3.26 -11.48
N THR A 252 -20.17 -4.42 -11.85
CA THR A 252 -21.23 -5.10 -11.10
C THR A 252 -20.69 -6.26 -10.26
N THR A 253 -19.50 -6.77 -10.59
CA THR A 253 -18.83 -7.89 -9.91
C THR A 253 -17.36 -7.58 -9.62
N PRO A 254 -16.79 -8.13 -8.51
CA PRO A 254 -15.39 -7.91 -8.17
C PRO A 254 -14.37 -8.43 -9.19
N LYS A 255 -14.76 -9.37 -10.07
CA LYS A 255 -13.90 -9.91 -11.14
C LYS A 255 -13.34 -8.83 -12.08
N ALA A 256 -14.05 -7.71 -12.23
CA ALA A 256 -13.56 -6.56 -12.99
C ALA A 256 -12.26 -5.96 -12.41
N PHE A 257 -12.01 -6.12 -11.11
CA PHE A 257 -10.78 -5.64 -10.48
C PHE A 257 -9.56 -6.48 -10.83
N GLU A 258 -9.73 -7.79 -11.01
CA GLU A 258 -8.63 -8.68 -11.43
C GLU A 258 -8.08 -8.26 -12.80
N GLN A 259 -8.97 -7.99 -13.76
CA GLN A 259 -8.60 -7.52 -15.10
C GLN A 259 -7.96 -6.13 -15.10
N ALA A 260 -8.32 -5.31 -14.12
CA ALA A 260 -7.77 -3.96 -13.95
C ALA A 260 -6.55 -3.91 -13.03
N MET A 261 -6.14 -5.03 -12.41
CA MET A 261 -5.15 -5.05 -11.34
C MET A 261 -3.84 -4.34 -11.70
N PRO A 262 -3.24 -4.56 -12.88
CA PRO A 262 -2.01 -3.86 -13.26
C PRO A 262 -2.18 -2.33 -13.25
N LEU A 263 -3.33 -1.84 -13.73
CA LEU A 263 -3.61 -0.41 -13.77
C LEU A 263 -3.91 0.14 -12.36
N LEU A 264 -4.62 -0.63 -11.51
CA LEU A 264 -4.90 -0.24 -10.13
C LEU A 264 -3.62 -0.10 -9.29
N ILE A 265 -2.61 -0.94 -9.53
CA ILE A 265 -1.27 -0.83 -8.90
C ILE A 265 -0.64 0.51 -9.30
N SER A 266 -0.59 0.82 -10.59
CA SER A 266 -0.02 2.08 -11.08
C SER A 266 -0.78 3.30 -10.53
N LEU A 267 -2.11 3.23 -10.47
CA LEU A 267 -2.94 4.29 -9.88
C LEU A 267 -2.68 4.49 -8.39
N ASN A 268 -2.38 3.42 -7.65
CA ASN A 268 -2.04 3.53 -6.23
C ASN A 268 -0.76 4.35 -6.01
N LEU A 269 0.21 4.25 -6.93
CA LEU A 269 1.48 4.99 -6.88
C LEU A 269 1.37 6.42 -7.44
N LEU A 270 0.46 6.62 -8.39
CA LEU A 270 0.29 7.87 -9.12
C LEU A 270 -0.62 8.89 -8.42
N ALA A 271 -1.77 8.46 -7.89
CA ALA A 271 -2.72 9.34 -7.22
C ALA A 271 -2.27 9.61 -5.78
N ASP A 272 -2.18 10.88 -5.37
CA ASP A 272 -1.72 11.22 -4.03
C ASP A 272 -2.88 11.16 -3.02
N ASP A 273 -4.11 11.52 -3.45
CA ASP A 273 -5.28 11.58 -2.56
C ASP A 273 -6.58 10.92 -3.11
N ASP A 274 -7.62 10.95 -2.28
CA ASP A 274 -8.95 10.41 -2.59
C ASP A 274 -9.65 11.23 -3.71
N ALA A 275 -9.32 12.52 -3.86
CA ALA A 275 -9.93 13.41 -4.86
C ALA A 275 -9.36 13.16 -6.26
N ASP A 276 -8.06 12.87 -6.38
CA ASP A 276 -7.41 12.39 -7.61
C ASP A 276 -8.15 11.15 -8.15
N LEU A 277 -8.40 10.17 -7.28
CA LEU A 277 -9.07 8.94 -7.67
C LEU A 277 -10.50 9.19 -8.17
N ARG A 278 -11.27 10.08 -7.52
CA ARG A 278 -12.59 10.47 -8.02
C ARG A 278 -12.52 11.15 -9.38
N ARG A 279 -11.56 12.06 -9.59
CA ARG A 279 -11.36 12.76 -10.87
C ARG A 279 -11.01 11.75 -11.97
N LEU A 280 -10.09 10.84 -11.70
CA LEU A 280 -9.74 9.76 -12.62
C LEU A 280 -10.94 8.86 -12.93
N GLY A 281 -11.73 8.49 -11.93
CA GLY A 281 -12.96 7.72 -12.11
C GLY A 281 -13.93 8.40 -13.09
N ARG A 282 -14.08 9.72 -12.96
CA ARG A 282 -14.96 10.53 -13.81
C ARG A 282 -14.42 10.71 -15.22
N ALA A 283 -13.16 11.12 -15.35
CA ALA A 283 -12.58 11.50 -16.62
C ALA A 283 -12.08 10.28 -17.40
N ALA A 284 -11.20 9.48 -16.79
CA ALA A 284 -10.48 8.41 -17.46
C ALA A 284 -11.29 7.11 -17.54
N PHE A 285 -12.24 6.89 -16.61
CA PHE A 285 -13.08 5.69 -16.56
C PHE A 285 -14.56 5.96 -16.87
N SER A 286 -14.86 7.05 -17.58
CA SER A 286 -16.22 7.40 -18.03
C SER A 286 -16.93 6.28 -18.80
N GLN A 287 -16.17 5.45 -19.55
CA GLN A 287 -16.69 4.29 -20.29
C GLN A 287 -16.79 3.00 -19.46
N GLY A 288 -16.30 3.02 -18.22
CA GLY A 288 -16.22 1.87 -17.32
C GLY A 288 -14.83 1.23 -17.25
N LEU A 289 -14.54 0.58 -16.13
CA LEU A 289 -13.20 0.06 -15.80
C LEU A 289 -12.68 -0.93 -16.84
N ALA A 290 -13.46 -1.98 -17.16
CA ALA A 290 -13.05 -3.01 -18.10
C ALA A 290 -12.90 -2.49 -19.55
N ALA A 291 -13.78 -1.57 -19.95
CA ALA A 291 -13.76 -0.96 -21.29
C ALA A 291 -12.49 -0.13 -21.54
N VAL A 292 -11.91 0.44 -20.48
CA VAL A 292 -10.64 1.17 -20.53
C VAL A 292 -9.46 0.23 -20.39
N CYS A 293 -9.48 -0.69 -19.42
CA CYS A 293 -8.33 -1.56 -19.13
C CYS A 293 -8.04 -2.53 -20.28
N THR A 294 -9.06 -3.11 -20.91
CA THR A 294 -8.88 -4.18 -21.91
C THR A 294 -8.14 -3.69 -23.17
N PRO A 295 -8.54 -2.58 -23.82
CA PRO A 295 -7.81 -2.06 -24.97
C PRO A 295 -6.42 -1.55 -24.60
N LEU A 296 -6.25 -0.99 -23.40
CA LEU A 296 -4.93 -0.54 -22.94
C LEU A 296 -3.99 -1.72 -22.79
N HIS A 297 -4.42 -2.78 -22.10
CA HIS A 297 -3.61 -3.97 -21.92
C HIS A 297 -3.24 -4.63 -23.26
N ARG A 298 -4.18 -4.71 -24.20
CA ARG A 298 -3.93 -5.26 -25.55
C ARG A 298 -2.87 -4.47 -26.33
N HIS A 299 -2.83 -3.16 -26.18
CA HIS A 299 -2.03 -2.28 -27.05
C HIS A 299 -0.73 -1.80 -26.40
N PHE A 300 -0.72 -1.71 -25.07
CA PHE A 300 0.37 -1.18 -24.26
C PHE A 300 0.86 -2.15 -23.18
N GLY A 301 0.33 -3.37 -23.13
CA GLY A 301 0.78 -4.39 -22.19
C GLY A 301 2.27 -4.72 -22.37
N PRO A 302 3.00 -4.99 -21.27
CA PRO A 302 2.55 -4.94 -19.87
C PRO A 302 2.36 -3.51 -19.34
N LEU A 303 1.21 -3.23 -18.70
CA LEU A 303 0.80 -1.87 -18.33
C LEU A 303 1.62 -1.22 -17.20
N GLY A 304 2.11 -2.02 -16.24
CA GLY A 304 2.93 -1.51 -15.14
C GLY A 304 4.18 -0.79 -15.65
N PRO A 305 5.05 -1.48 -16.41
CA PRO A 305 6.18 -0.88 -17.12
C PRO A 305 5.81 0.32 -17.98
N ALA A 306 4.81 0.19 -18.85
CA ALA A 306 4.46 1.27 -19.78
C ALA A 306 3.99 2.56 -19.06
N LEU A 307 3.35 2.43 -17.89
CA LEU A 307 2.99 3.58 -17.06
C LEU A 307 4.18 4.12 -16.24
N ALA A 308 5.12 3.28 -15.86
CA ALA A 308 6.38 3.74 -15.25
C ALA A 308 7.17 4.62 -16.23
N ASP A 309 7.29 4.20 -17.50
CA ASP A 309 7.95 4.97 -18.57
C ASP A 309 7.29 6.34 -18.80
N CYS A 310 6.01 6.50 -18.49
CA CYS A 310 5.33 7.80 -18.61
C CYS A 310 5.88 8.85 -17.64
N ARG A 311 6.57 8.44 -16.58
CA ARG A 311 7.24 9.36 -15.65
C ARG A 311 8.39 10.09 -16.34
N ASP A 312 9.20 9.40 -17.14
CA ASP A 312 10.34 9.98 -17.86
C ASP A 312 9.86 11.00 -18.88
N PHE A 313 8.86 10.59 -19.68
CA PHE A 313 8.17 11.49 -20.60
C PHE A 313 7.60 12.73 -19.87
N ALA A 314 6.94 12.56 -18.73
CA ALA A 314 6.38 13.68 -17.98
C ALA A 314 7.45 14.62 -17.41
N GLN A 315 8.64 14.09 -17.04
CA GLN A 315 9.76 14.93 -16.63
C GLN A 315 10.31 15.76 -17.79
N ALA A 316 10.49 15.14 -18.96
CA ALA A 316 10.91 15.86 -20.17
C ALA A 316 9.89 16.93 -20.58
N ALA A 317 8.59 16.61 -20.52
CA ALA A 317 7.52 17.57 -20.80
C ALA A 317 7.50 18.75 -19.80
N LEU A 318 7.79 18.51 -18.52
CA LEU A 318 7.90 19.58 -17.52
C LEU A 318 9.11 20.48 -17.77
N ALA A 319 10.26 19.90 -18.07
CA ALA A 319 11.45 20.67 -18.34
C ALA A 319 11.30 21.49 -19.63
N TRP A 320 10.65 20.93 -20.66
CA TRP A 320 10.27 21.68 -21.85
C TRP A 320 9.35 22.86 -21.50
N ALA A 321 8.32 22.63 -20.68
CA ALA A 321 7.42 23.70 -20.24
C ALA A 321 8.15 24.77 -19.40
N GLU A 322 9.12 24.38 -18.59
CA GLU A 322 9.93 25.31 -17.80
C GLU A 322 10.83 26.18 -18.68
N ALA A 323 11.48 25.58 -19.68
CA ALA A 323 12.31 26.30 -20.65
C ALA A 323 11.52 27.32 -21.50
N HIS A 324 10.20 27.15 -21.62
CA HIS A 324 9.32 28.03 -22.41
C HIS A 324 8.42 28.92 -21.53
N ASP A 325 8.70 29.02 -20.22
CA ASP A 325 7.89 29.77 -19.23
C ASP A 325 6.39 29.38 -19.23
N GLU A 326 6.14 28.11 -19.55
CA GLU A 326 4.83 27.52 -19.75
C GLU A 326 4.37 26.71 -18.52
N ARG A 327 5.28 26.43 -17.57
CA ARG A 327 5.07 25.55 -16.42
C ARG A 327 4.28 26.25 -15.30
N PRO A 328 3.08 25.75 -14.92
CA PRO A 328 2.39 26.22 -13.73
C PRO A 328 3.24 25.99 -12.46
N ARG A 329 3.25 26.97 -11.55
CA ARG A 329 4.00 26.88 -10.29
C ARG A 329 3.58 25.66 -9.47
N GLY A 330 4.55 24.91 -8.94
CA GLY A 330 4.31 23.72 -8.11
C GLY A 330 3.95 22.44 -8.88
N LEU A 331 3.82 22.49 -10.21
CA LEU A 331 3.50 21.30 -11.00
C LEU A 331 4.68 20.31 -11.02
N ASN A 332 4.45 19.08 -10.54
CA ASN A 332 5.42 17.98 -10.56
C ASN A 332 5.03 16.89 -11.59
N ALA A 333 5.94 15.95 -11.85
CA ALA A 333 5.77 14.94 -12.90
C ALA A 333 4.58 13.99 -12.67
N LYS A 334 4.24 13.69 -11.41
CA LYS A 334 3.07 12.86 -11.08
C LYS A 334 1.77 13.61 -11.39
N ARG A 335 1.66 14.87 -10.93
CA ARG A 335 0.47 15.69 -11.19
C ARG A 335 0.30 15.99 -12.68
N LEU A 336 1.39 16.18 -13.43
CA LEU A 336 1.30 16.32 -14.89
C LEU A 336 0.73 15.05 -15.54
N GLN A 337 1.19 13.85 -15.15
CA GLN A 337 0.62 12.59 -15.65
C GLN A 337 -0.87 12.46 -15.33
N LEU A 338 -1.28 12.78 -14.09
CA LEU A 338 -2.68 12.78 -13.69
C LEU A 338 -3.51 13.74 -14.54
N ALA A 339 -3.05 14.98 -14.71
CA ALA A 339 -3.72 15.98 -15.53
C ALA A 339 -3.81 15.54 -17.00
N TRP A 340 -2.77 14.89 -17.52
CA TRP A 340 -2.78 14.33 -18.87
C TRP A 340 -3.85 13.24 -19.03
N ILE A 341 -3.95 12.34 -18.06
CA ILE A 341 -4.97 11.28 -18.04
C ILE A 341 -6.37 11.89 -17.88
N GLU A 342 -6.53 12.91 -17.04
CA GLU A 342 -7.80 13.62 -16.83
C GLU A 342 -8.25 14.35 -18.10
N ALA A 343 -7.35 15.00 -18.83
CA ALA A 343 -7.69 15.79 -20.02
C ALA A 343 -7.80 14.95 -21.30
N LEU A 344 -6.87 14.02 -21.51
CA LEU A 344 -6.67 13.31 -22.79
C LEU A 344 -6.76 11.78 -22.68
N GLY A 345 -6.82 11.23 -21.47
CA GLY A 345 -6.93 9.80 -21.20
C GLY A 345 -5.61 9.02 -21.25
N PHE A 346 -5.62 7.81 -20.66
CA PHE A 346 -4.46 6.92 -20.59
C PHE A 346 -3.83 6.62 -21.95
N ARG A 347 -4.66 6.38 -22.98
CA ARG A 347 -4.16 6.08 -24.33
C ARG A 347 -3.30 7.22 -24.88
N SER A 348 -3.71 8.47 -24.65
CA SER A 348 -2.92 9.63 -25.09
C SER A 348 -1.57 9.68 -24.38
N LEU A 349 -1.55 9.56 -23.04
CA LEU A 349 -0.31 9.57 -22.26
C LEU A 349 0.65 8.46 -22.69
N LEU A 350 0.16 7.23 -22.82
CA LEU A 350 0.98 6.07 -23.23
C LEU A 350 1.47 6.20 -24.67
N THR A 351 0.64 6.73 -25.59
CA THR A 351 1.07 7.00 -26.97
C THR A 351 2.10 8.12 -27.02
N ALA A 352 1.93 9.19 -26.25
CA ALA A 352 2.87 10.31 -26.19
C ALA A 352 4.21 9.85 -25.62
N SER A 353 4.20 9.09 -24.52
CA SER A 353 5.40 8.48 -23.95
C SER A 353 6.12 7.59 -24.97
N ARG A 354 5.43 6.64 -25.61
CA ARG A 354 6.06 5.78 -26.64
C ARG A 354 6.57 6.57 -27.85
N ARG A 355 5.86 7.61 -28.27
CA ARG A 355 6.27 8.46 -29.39
C ARG A 355 7.52 9.25 -29.02
N TRP A 356 7.56 9.86 -27.84
CA TRP A 356 8.71 10.61 -27.36
C TRP A 356 9.94 9.72 -27.22
N HIS A 357 9.82 8.53 -26.60
CA HIS A 357 10.90 7.54 -26.54
C HIS A 357 11.39 7.14 -27.94
N ARG A 358 10.49 7.07 -28.93
CA ARG A 358 10.85 6.80 -30.34
C ARG A 358 11.42 8.00 -31.10
N TRP A 359 11.02 9.21 -30.74
CA TRP A 359 11.47 10.44 -31.39
C TRP A 359 12.87 10.81 -30.90
N ALA A 360 13.14 10.58 -29.61
CA ALA A 360 14.47 10.62 -29.05
C ALA A 360 15.49 9.77 -29.85
N LEU A 361 15.03 8.71 -30.53
CA LEU A 361 15.84 7.86 -31.43
C LEU A 361 16.33 8.56 -32.70
N ASN A 362 15.54 9.51 -33.21
CA ASN A 362 15.62 9.95 -34.60
C ASN A 362 16.07 11.42 -34.71
N GLN A 363 16.61 12.00 -33.64
CA GLN A 363 17.17 13.34 -33.71
C GLN A 363 18.61 13.27 -34.25
N PRO A 364 18.87 13.71 -35.50
CA PRO A 364 20.20 13.63 -36.11
C PRO A 364 21.24 14.49 -35.38
N ASP A 365 20.81 15.51 -34.65
CA ASP A 365 21.67 16.37 -33.84
C ASP A 365 21.88 15.83 -32.41
N ALA A 366 21.23 14.73 -32.01
CA ALA A 366 21.45 14.17 -30.68
C ALA A 366 22.82 13.52 -30.52
N GLU A 367 23.48 13.03 -31.58
CA GLU A 367 24.87 12.54 -31.48
C GLU A 367 25.87 13.72 -31.40
N ALA A 368 25.65 14.80 -32.16
CA ALA A 368 26.55 15.97 -32.19
C ALA A 368 26.34 16.95 -31.01
N GLU A 369 25.09 17.23 -30.63
CA GLU A 369 24.77 18.04 -29.44
C GLU A 369 24.89 17.24 -28.15
N ALA A 370 24.68 15.91 -28.14
CA ALA A 370 25.10 15.12 -26.99
C ALA A 370 26.61 15.05 -26.92
N GLU A 371 27.40 14.96 -27.99
CA GLU A 371 28.87 15.08 -27.87
C GLU A 371 29.30 16.42 -27.24
N ASP A 372 28.73 17.55 -27.65
CA ASP A 372 29.09 18.88 -27.10
C ASP A 372 28.50 19.17 -25.70
N ALA A 373 27.27 18.72 -25.38
CA ALA A 373 26.66 18.89 -24.05
C ALA A 373 27.05 17.78 -23.04
N SER A 374 27.38 16.57 -23.51
CA SER A 374 27.93 15.47 -22.69
C SER A 374 29.41 15.65 -22.40
N ALA A 375 30.19 16.26 -23.32
CA ALA A 375 31.55 16.70 -23.01
C ALA A 375 31.58 17.78 -21.92
N SER A 376 30.47 18.47 -21.66
CA SER A 376 30.37 19.47 -20.59
C SER A 376 29.79 18.94 -19.27
N SER A 377 28.92 17.92 -19.25
CA SER A 377 28.28 17.41 -18.01
C SER A 377 28.71 15.99 -17.60
N ALA A 378 28.99 15.09 -18.53
CA ALA A 378 29.55 13.77 -18.24
C ALA A 378 31.07 13.82 -18.02
N ALA A 379 31.77 14.81 -18.60
CA ALA A 379 33.19 15.05 -18.30
C ALA A 379 33.45 15.58 -16.88
N THR A 380 32.42 16.09 -16.20
CA THR A 380 32.51 16.59 -14.82
C THR A 380 32.29 15.52 -13.74
N ASP A 381 31.61 14.41 -14.06
CA ASP A 381 31.36 13.34 -13.09
C ASP A 381 32.34 12.16 -13.29
N GLN A 382 33.44 12.20 -12.53
CA GLN A 382 34.53 11.22 -12.59
C GLN A 382 34.30 10.00 -11.68
N ARG A 383 33.10 9.83 -11.11
CA ARG A 383 32.79 8.70 -10.24
C ARG A 383 32.80 7.40 -11.04
N VAL A 384 33.45 6.37 -10.47
CA VAL A 384 33.47 5.01 -11.02
C VAL A 384 33.08 4.05 -9.91
N LEU A 385 32.10 3.18 -10.20
CA LEU A 385 31.65 2.15 -9.29
C LEU A 385 32.63 0.98 -9.31
N THR A 386 32.92 0.43 -8.14
CA THR A 386 33.59 -0.86 -8.05
C THR A 386 32.62 -1.94 -8.57
N PRO A 387 33.02 -2.71 -9.61
CA PRO A 387 32.18 -3.78 -10.13
C PRO A 387 31.96 -4.84 -9.06
N ILE A 388 30.73 -5.36 -8.97
CA ILE A 388 30.41 -6.50 -8.11
C ILE A 388 30.70 -7.80 -8.84
N LEU A 389 30.19 -7.92 -10.07
CA LEU A 389 30.37 -9.08 -10.93
C LEU A 389 31.24 -8.72 -12.14
N GLY A 390 31.15 -7.48 -12.63
CA GLY A 390 31.94 -6.97 -13.76
C GLY A 390 31.42 -7.46 -15.11
N ALA A 391 31.51 -8.76 -15.37
CA ALA A 391 30.96 -9.39 -16.56
C ALA A 391 30.53 -10.84 -16.28
N TYR A 392 29.58 -11.34 -17.06
CA TYR A 392 29.10 -12.70 -17.02
C TYR A 392 28.97 -13.21 -18.46
N ASP A 393 29.70 -14.27 -18.77
CA ASP A 393 29.77 -14.89 -20.10
C ASP A 393 29.29 -16.33 -20.02
N ASP A 394 28.34 -16.71 -20.87
CA ASP A 394 27.82 -18.07 -21.00
C ASP A 394 27.44 -18.36 -22.47
N ASP A 395 28.32 -19.06 -23.19
CA ASP A 395 28.20 -19.40 -24.62
C ASP A 395 27.79 -18.21 -25.53
N ASP A 396 26.49 -18.10 -25.84
CA ASP A 396 25.87 -17.08 -26.70
C ASP A 396 25.35 -15.85 -25.91
N ALA A 397 25.60 -15.82 -24.60
CA ALA A 397 25.05 -14.84 -23.65
C ALA A 397 26.19 -14.06 -22.97
N HIS A 398 26.12 -12.74 -23.04
CA HIS A 398 27.09 -11.84 -22.43
C HIS A 398 26.37 -10.75 -21.65
N ALA A 399 26.75 -10.55 -20.40
CA ALA A 399 26.29 -9.44 -19.57
C ALA A 399 27.49 -8.66 -19.05
N ARG A 400 27.43 -7.33 -19.13
CA ARG A 400 28.49 -6.43 -18.69
C ARG A 400 27.96 -5.38 -17.74
N GLU A 401 28.55 -5.28 -16.55
CA GLU A 401 28.23 -4.27 -15.54
C GLU A 401 28.70 -2.89 -16.02
N LEU A 402 27.79 -1.91 -15.98
CA LEU A 402 28.08 -0.55 -16.37
C LEU A 402 28.45 0.27 -15.13
N CYS A 403 29.74 0.57 -15.01
CA CYS A 403 30.32 1.08 -13.76
C CYS A 403 30.61 2.58 -13.77
N ASP A 404 30.31 3.30 -14.85
CA ASP A 404 30.55 4.74 -14.98
C ASP A 404 29.43 5.43 -15.75
N ALA A 405 29.28 6.74 -15.52
CA ALA A 405 28.24 7.56 -16.15
C ALA A 405 28.31 7.51 -17.68
N VAL A 406 29.53 7.48 -18.24
CA VAL A 406 29.78 7.45 -19.69
C VAL A 406 29.31 6.13 -20.29
N ALA A 407 29.55 5.00 -19.62
CA ALA A 407 29.12 3.67 -20.03
C ALA A 407 27.58 3.55 -19.98
N LEU A 408 26.95 4.08 -18.93
CA LEU A 408 25.49 4.19 -18.83
C LEU A 408 24.91 5.06 -19.94
N GLN A 409 25.55 6.18 -20.26
CA GLN A 409 25.12 7.10 -21.31
C GLN A 409 25.25 6.48 -22.70
N ARG A 410 26.39 5.83 -22.99
CA ARG A 410 26.60 5.08 -24.24
C ARG A 410 25.61 3.94 -24.40
N GLU A 411 25.35 3.21 -23.33
CA GLU A 411 24.34 2.14 -23.37
C GLU A 411 22.95 2.74 -23.57
N GLY A 412 22.61 3.81 -22.85
CA GLY A 412 21.34 4.52 -23.01
C GLY A 412 21.13 5.08 -24.40
N ALA A 413 22.19 5.59 -25.04
CA ALA A 413 22.17 5.99 -26.45
C ALA A 413 22.00 4.77 -27.37
N ALA A 414 22.77 3.70 -27.19
CA ALA A 414 22.72 2.52 -28.06
C ALA A 414 21.39 1.73 -27.95
N MET A 415 20.88 1.56 -26.74
CA MET A 415 19.59 0.94 -26.43
C MET A 415 18.44 1.92 -26.60
N HIS A 416 18.78 3.19 -26.74
CA HIS A 416 17.88 4.31 -26.89
C HIS A 416 16.73 4.34 -25.87
N HIS A 417 17.12 4.29 -24.61
CA HIS A 417 16.22 4.38 -23.48
C HIS A 417 16.93 4.97 -22.27
N CYS A 418 16.18 5.47 -21.29
CA CYS A 418 16.64 6.44 -20.30
C CYS A 418 17.54 5.88 -19.18
N VAL A 419 18.29 4.80 -19.43
CA VAL A 419 19.14 4.15 -18.40
C VAL A 419 20.22 5.08 -17.84
N ALA A 420 20.65 6.09 -18.62
CA ALA A 420 21.59 7.11 -18.18
C ALA A 420 21.07 7.91 -16.96
N ASN A 421 19.75 8.04 -16.80
CA ASN A 421 19.15 8.78 -15.70
C ASN A 421 19.23 8.04 -14.35
N TYR A 422 19.66 6.78 -14.35
CA TYR A 422 19.77 5.93 -13.16
C TYR A 422 21.16 5.99 -12.53
N TRP A 423 22.09 6.79 -13.09
CA TRP A 423 23.47 6.87 -12.59
C TRP A 423 23.55 7.25 -11.10
N ASP A 424 22.74 8.21 -10.67
CA ASP A 424 22.68 8.60 -9.26
C ASP A 424 22.12 7.48 -8.38
N ASP A 425 21.18 6.67 -8.87
CA ASP A 425 20.63 5.53 -8.12
C ASP A 425 21.69 4.43 -7.97
N CYS A 426 22.54 4.22 -8.99
CA CYS A 426 23.67 3.30 -8.88
C CYS A 426 24.68 3.69 -7.80
N TRP A 427 24.88 5.00 -7.62
CA TRP A 427 25.77 5.53 -6.60
C TRP A 427 25.15 5.55 -5.20
N ARG A 428 23.89 6.02 -5.09
CA ARG A 428 23.20 6.30 -3.81
C ARG A 428 22.48 5.10 -3.22
N GLU A 429 21.93 4.24 -4.06
CA GLU A 429 21.14 3.08 -3.64
C GLU A 429 21.89 1.77 -3.88
N GLY A 430 23.06 1.84 -4.51
CA GLY A 430 23.86 0.67 -4.86
C GLY A 430 23.29 -0.13 -6.02
N THR A 431 22.30 0.39 -6.74
CA THR A 431 21.72 -0.24 -7.91
C THR A 431 22.80 -0.61 -8.93
N ARG A 432 22.68 -1.77 -9.56
CA ARG A 432 23.60 -2.21 -10.62
C ARG A 432 22.88 -2.36 -11.94
N ILE A 433 23.50 -1.86 -12.99
CA ILE A 433 22.95 -1.90 -14.34
C ILE A 433 23.89 -2.71 -15.22
N PHE A 434 23.32 -3.65 -15.96
CA PHE A 434 24.02 -4.49 -16.90
C PHE A 434 23.53 -4.20 -18.32
N ALA A 435 24.45 -4.21 -19.28
CA ALA A 435 24.16 -4.38 -20.69
C ALA A 435 24.21 -5.89 -21.01
N LEU A 436 23.13 -6.43 -21.58
CA LEU A 436 22.94 -7.84 -21.87
C LEU A 436 22.85 -8.03 -23.39
N GLN A 437 23.51 -9.07 -23.88
CA GLN A 437 23.45 -9.56 -25.23
C GLN A 437 23.18 -11.07 -25.17
N LEU A 438 22.07 -11.52 -25.75
CA LEU A 438 21.75 -12.93 -25.90
C LEU A 438 21.52 -13.21 -27.39
N ARG A 439 22.48 -13.87 -28.04
CA ARG A 439 22.50 -14.05 -29.50
C ARG A 439 22.36 -12.71 -30.24
N ARG A 440 21.18 -12.42 -30.82
CA ARG A 440 20.89 -11.17 -31.53
C ARG A 440 20.02 -10.19 -30.71
N GLU A 441 19.51 -10.62 -29.56
CA GLU A 441 18.69 -9.79 -28.69
C GLU A 441 19.58 -8.99 -27.72
N ARG A 442 19.26 -7.71 -27.54
CA ARG A 442 19.90 -6.84 -26.55
C ARG A 442 18.91 -6.44 -25.47
N ALA A 443 19.40 -6.29 -24.25
CA ALA A 443 18.63 -5.76 -23.14
C ALA A 443 19.53 -5.02 -22.17
N THR A 444 18.94 -4.22 -21.31
CA THR A 444 19.56 -3.69 -20.10
C THR A 444 18.78 -4.19 -18.90
N ALA A 445 19.50 -4.66 -17.90
CA ALA A 445 18.94 -5.15 -16.65
C ALA A 445 19.38 -4.23 -15.51
N GLU A 446 18.43 -3.87 -14.67
CA GLU A 446 18.63 -3.11 -13.45
C GLU A 446 18.40 -4.04 -12.25
N TYR A 447 19.35 -4.05 -11.33
CA TYR A 447 19.32 -4.84 -10.11
C TYR A 447 19.36 -3.91 -8.90
N ALA A 448 18.26 -3.88 -8.15
CA ALA A 448 18.16 -3.11 -6.92
C ALA A 448 18.88 -3.84 -5.78
N PHE A 449 19.62 -3.08 -4.97
CA PHE A 449 20.34 -3.60 -3.81
C PHE A 449 19.51 -3.44 -2.53
N SER A 450 19.43 -4.50 -1.73
CA SER A 450 18.74 -4.50 -0.43
C SER A 450 19.78 -4.47 0.69
N LEU A 451 19.76 -3.44 1.54
CA LEU A 451 20.63 -3.37 2.73
C LEU A 451 20.22 -4.36 3.83
N ASP A 452 18.95 -4.74 3.90
CA ASP A 452 18.44 -5.67 4.91
C ASP A 452 18.93 -7.10 4.70
N THR A 453 19.00 -7.51 3.43
CA THR A 453 19.40 -8.87 3.03
C THR A 453 20.79 -8.92 2.41
N VAL A 454 21.37 -7.75 2.09
CA VAL A 454 22.66 -7.59 1.41
C VAL A 454 22.68 -8.35 0.08
N THR A 455 21.55 -8.33 -0.64
CA THR A 455 21.35 -9.06 -1.91
C THR A 455 20.80 -8.15 -3.00
N PHE A 456 21.02 -8.55 -4.24
CA PHE A 456 20.44 -7.94 -5.43
C PHE A 456 19.14 -8.64 -5.85
N SER A 457 18.19 -7.87 -6.37
CA SER A 457 17.01 -8.38 -7.06
C SER A 457 16.79 -7.63 -8.37
N LEU A 458 16.45 -8.35 -9.44
CA LEU A 458 16.11 -7.82 -10.75
C LEU A 458 14.91 -6.90 -10.59
N ALA A 459 15.16 -5.61 -10.75
CA ALA A 459 14.16 -4.56 -10.65
C ALA A 459 13.50 -4.31 -12.01
N GLN A 460 14.30 -4.34 -13.08
CA GLN A 460 13.84 -4.03 -14.42
C GLN A 460 14.69 -4.73 -15.50
N LEU A 461 14.03 -5.13 -16.59
CA LEU A 461 14.66 -5.66 -17.80
C LEU A 461 14.00 -5.02 -19.02
N ARG A 462 14.80 -4.36 -19.88
CA ARG A 462 14.29 -3.60 -21.03
C ARG A 462 15.13 -3.85 -22.28
N GLY A 463 14.46 -4.16 -23.39
CA GLY A 463 15.06 -4.16 -24.71
C GLY A 463 15.16 -2.74 -25.29
N PRO A 464 15.67 -2.60 -26.53
CA PRO A 464 15.78 -1.30 -27.17
C PRO A 464 14.46 -0.54 -27.16
N CYS A 465 14.50 0.77 -26.89
CA CYS A 465 13.31 1.63 -26.80
C CYS A 465 12.29 1.18 -25.73
N ASN A 466 12.76 0.65 -24.59
CA ASN A 466 11.93 0.06 -23.53
C ASN A 466 11.03 -1.09 -24.02
N ALA A 467 11.41 -1.79 -25.09
CA ALA A 467 10.68 -2.96 -25.56
C ALA A 467 10.70 -4.08 -24.50
N ALA A 468 9.66 -4.92 -24.52
CA ALA A 468 9.67 -6.15 -23.74
C ALA A 468 10.73 -7.12 -24.29
N CYS A 469 11.42 -7.79 -23.39
CA CYS A 469 12.40 -8.83 -23.73
C CYS A 469 11.72 -10.19 -23.87
N SER A 470 12.40 -11.12 -24.53
CA SER A 470 11.97 -12.52 -24.61
C SER A 470 12.06 -13.23 -23.26
N ASP A 471 11.36 -14.36 -23.13
CA ASP A 471 11.45 -15.23 -21.95
C ASP A 471 12.88 -15.75 -21.75
N ALA A 472 13.61 -16.00 -22.85
CA ALA A 472 15.00 -16.44 -22.81
C ALA A 472 15.93 -15.36 -22.25
N MET A 473 15.74 -14.10 -22.66
CA MET A 473 16.47 -12.96 -22.09
C MET A 473 16.10 -12.73 -20.61
N SER A 474 14.85 -12.99 -20.23
CA SER A 474 14.41 -12.92 -18.84
C SER A 474 15.11 -13.96 -17.97
N ALA A 475 15.18 -15.22 -18.43
CA ALA A 475 15.92 -16.27 -17.75
C ALA A 475 17.43 -15.96 -17.66
N PHE A 476 18.01 -15.35 -18.69
CA PHE A 476 19.41 -14.91 -18.65
C PHE A 476 19.64 -13.80 -17.60
N ALA A 477 18.74 -12.82 -17.51
CA ALA A 477 18.82 -11.78 -16.49
C ALA A 477 18.67 -12.35 -15.05
N GLU A 478 17.87 -13.40 -14.87
CA GLU A 478 17.78 -14.13 -13.59
C GLU A 478 19.08 -14.88 -13.28
N ALA A 479 19.73 -15.52 -14.25
CA ALA A 479 21.04 -16.15 -14.06
C ALA A 479 22.11 -15.14 -13.63
N VAL A 480 22.11 -13.94 -14.22
CA VAL A 480 22.99 -12.84 -13.79
C VAL A 480 22.68 -12.39 -12.36
N GLN A 481 21.40 -12.37 -11.94
CA GLN A 481 21.02 -12.10 -10.55
C GLN A 481 21.58 -13.15 -9.59
N GLU A 482 21.50 -14.43 -9.96
CA GLU A 482 22.04 -15.54 -9.17
C GLU A 482 23.56 -15.38 -9.03
N ALA A 483 24.27 -15.07 -10.12
CA ALA A 483 25.71 -14.79 -10.10
C ALA A 483 26.09 -13.58 -9.23
N LEU A 484 25.33 -12.48 -9.31
CA LEU A 484 25.51 -11.30 -8.44
C LEU A 484 25.36 -11.65 -6.94
N ASN A 485 24.50 -12.62 -6.63
CA ASN A 485 24.23 -13.06 -5.26
C ASN A 485 25.04 -14.28 -4.83
N ALA A 486 25.90 -14.79 -5.71
CA ALA A 486 26.71 -15.96 -5.43
C ALA A 486 27.73 -15.67 -4.29
N PRO A 487 28.21 -16.71 -3.58
CA PRO A 487 29.19 -16.56 -2.50
C PRO A 487 30.47 -15.82 -2.91
N GLU A 488 30.87 -15.95 -4.18
CA GLU A 488 32.05 -15.31 -4.76
C GLU A 488 31.94 -13.77 -4.71
N CYS A 489 30.73 -13.24 -4.86
CA CYS A 489 30.44 -11.80 -4.83
C CYS A 489 30.18 -11.27 -3.40
N ALA A 490 30.20 -12.13 -2.36
CA ALA A 490 29.79 -11.75 -1.01
C ALA A 490 30.65 -10.63 -0.39
N LEU A 491 31.96 -10.65 -0.63
CA LEU A 491 32.87 -9.60 -0.15
C LEU A 491 32.59 -8.25 -0.83
N ALA A 492 32.39 -8.25 -2.15
CA ALA A 492 32.07 -7.04 -2.91
C ALA A 492 30.72 -6.45 -2.48
N ARG A 493 29.69 -7.29 -2.27
CA ARG A 493 28.39 -6.86 -1.73
C ARG A 493 28.49 -6.29 -0.31
N GLY A 494 29.30 -6.91 0.54
CA GLY A 494 29.55 -6.42 1.90
C GLY A 494 30.25 -5.06 1.90
N ALA A 495 31.23 -4.85 1.00
CA ALA A 495 31.90 -3.56 0.83
C ALA A 495 30.91 -2.48 0.35
N LEU A 496 30.09 -2.78 -0.66
CA LEU A 496 29.03 -1.87 -1.14
C LEU A 496 28.08 -1.47 -0.01
N ALA A 497 27.60 -2.42 0.79
CA ALA A 497 26.72 -2.11 1.92
C ALA A 497 27.38 -1.14 2.91
N LEU A 498 28.64 -1.38 3.27
CA LEU A 498 29.39 -0.51 4.17
C LEU A 498 29.59 0.90 3.58
N ASP A 499 29.85 1.01 2.29
CA ASP A 499 30.01 2.31 1.62
C ASP A 499 28.69 3.08 1.62
N LEU A 500 27.56 2.43 1.27
CA LEU A 500 26.23 3.04 1.32
C LEU A 500 25.85 3.48 2.74
N PHE A 501 26.23 2.72 3.77
CA PHE A 501 26.02 3.13 5.17
C PHE A 501 26.83 4.37 5.57
N ARG A 502 27.97 4.63 4.90
CA ARG A 502 28.91 5.71 5.25
C ARG A 502 28.72 6.99 4.45
N GLN A 503 27.98 6.95 3.34
CA GLN A 503 27.81 8.12 2.48
C GLN A 503 26.95 9.21 3.14
N PRO A 504 27.42 10.46 3.22
CA PRO A 504 26.57 11.59 3.62
C PRO A 504 25.56 11.92 2.51
N PRO A 505 24.41 12.50 2.84
CA PRO A 505 23.43 12.88 1.82
C PRO A 505 23.91 14.10 1.06
N GLU A 506 24.45 13.89 -0.14
CA GLU A 506 24.69 14.97 -1.08
C GLU A 506 23.39 15.38 -1.81
N PRO A 507 23.21 16.69 -2.10
CA PRO A 507 22.07 17.16 -2.88
C PRO A 507 22.04 16.50 -4.27
N PRO A 508 20.86 16.38 -4.90
CA PRO A 508 20.76 15.82 -6.25
C PRO A 508 21.54 16.67 -7.24
N THR A 509 22.54 16.08 -7.89
CA THR A 509 23.27 16.70 -9.00
C THR A 509 22.43 16.62 -10.27
N ASN A 510 22.50 17.71 -11.02
CA ASN A 510 21.77 18.04 -12.24
C ASN A 510 21.42 16.83 -13.12
N ARG A 511 20.12 16.55 -13.28
CA ARG A 511 19.62 15.61 -14.29
C ARG A 511 20.07 16.12 -15.66
N SER A 512 20.65 15.23 -16.47
CA SER A 512 21.09 15.52 -17.84
C SER A 512 20.04 16.33 -18.60
N ALA A 513 20.49 17.33 -19.37
CA ALA A 513 19.63 18.22 -20.14
C ALA A 513 18.56 17.41 -20.91
N PRO A 514 17.27 17.72 -20.76
CA PRO A 514 16.24 16.88 -21.32
C PRO A 514 16.28 16.94 -22.84
N ILE A 515 16.25 15.75 -23.45
CA ILE A 515 15.87 15.55 -24.85
C ILE A 515 14.58 16.35 -25.07
N GLY A 516 14.52 17.14 -26.14
CA GLY A 516 13.37 18.00 -26.47
C GLY A 516 12.03 17.26 -26.53
N LEU A 517 10.94 17.99 -26.79
CA LEU A 517 9.61 17.40 -26.87
C LEU A 517 9.15 17.37 -28.33
N ASP A 518 8.64 16.23 -28.81
CA ASP A 518 8.16 16.14 -30.20
C ASP A 518 6.95 17.08 -30.43
N PRO A 519 6.75 17.64 -31.64
CA PRO A 519 5.70 18.65 -31.89
C PRO A 519 4.27 18.18 -31.58
N ALA A 520 3.97 16.89 -31.67
CA ALA A 520 2.66 16.39 -31.29
C ALA A 520 2.49 16.35 -29.77
N SER A 521 3.54 15.97 -29.04
CA SER A 521 3.57 16.02 -27.57
C SER A 521 3.52 17.46 -27.05
N GLN A 522 4.12 18.44 -27.73
CA GLN A 522 3.99 19.86 -27.40
C GLN A 522 2.53 20.34 -27.48
N ARG A 523 1.81 19.99 -28.56
CA ARG A 523 0.38 20.34 -28.71
C ARG A 523 -0.50 19.68 -27.65
N ASP A 524 -0.25 18.40 -27.36
CA ASP A 524 -0.98 17.71 -26.31
C ASP A 524 -0.68 18.31 -24.92
N LEU A 525 0.59 18.65 -24.64
CA LEU A 525 1.01 19.30 -23.40
C LEU A 525 0.31 20.66 -23.22
N ALA A 526 0.24 21.50 -24.25
CA ALA A 526 -0.46 22.78 -24.17
C ALA A 526 -1.94 22.62 -23.76
N ARG A 527 -2.62 21.59 -24.30
CA ARG A 527 -4.01 21.26 -23.92
C ARG A 527 -4.14 20.80 -22.47
N VAL A 528 -3.12 20.10 -21.95
CA VAL A 528 -3.06 19.65 -20.55
C VAL A 528 -2.77 20.81 -19.59
N LEU A 529 -1.87 21.73 -19.98
CA LEU A 529 -1.49 22.88 -19.15
C LEU A 529 -2.56 23.97 -19.10
N ALA A 530 -3.35 24.16 -20.17
CA ALA A 530 -4.39 25.19 -20.23
C ALA A 530 -5.32 25.25 -19.00
N PRO A 531 -6.02 24.16 -18.58
CA PRO A 531 -6.88 24.20 -17.39
C PRO A 531 -6.08 24.35 -16.08
N LEU A 532 -4.82 23.92 -16.05
CA LEU A 532 -3.96 24.08 -14.88
C LEU A 532 -3.56 25.56 -14.68
N ARG A 533 -3.34 26.31 -15.76
CA ARG A 533 -3.01 27.75 -15.66
C ARG A 533 -4.14 28.59 -15.06
N GLU A 534 -5.39 28.16 -15.25
CA GLU A 534 -6.59 28.84 -14.72
C GLU A 534 -6.88 28.47 -13.24
N THR A 535 -6.17 27.49 -12.69
CA THR A 535 -6.33 27.11 -11.28
C THR A 535 -5.43 28.01 -10.42
N PRO A 536 -5.96 28.71 -9.39
CA PRO A 536 -5.14 29.62 -8.60
C PRO A 536 -3.97 28.88 -7.95
N ALA A 537 -2.78 29.49 -7.97
CA ALA A 537 -1.53 28.93 -7.45
C ALA A 537 -1.61 28.47 -5.97
N SER A 538 -2.62 28.92 -5.22
CA SER A 538 -2.92 28.51 -3.85
C SER A 538 -3.53 27.09 -3.71
N ALA A 539 -3.95 26.45 -4.81
CA ALA A 539 -4.70 25.19 -4.76
C ALA A 539 -3.84 23.95 -4.55
N TRP A 540 -2.52 24.00 -4.79
CA TRP A 540 -1.69 22.78 -4.89
C TRP A 540 -0.54 22.67 -3.88
N GLY A 541 -0.15 23.75 -3.22
CA GLY A 541 1.01 23.72 -2.31
C GLY A 541 2.35 23.55 -3.03
N LEU A 542 3.40 24.11 -2.46
CA LEU A 542 4.79 23.83 -2.82
C LEU A 542 5.20 22.42 -2.37
N LEU A 543 4.64 21.96 -1.25
CA LEU A 543 4.91 20.66 -0.67
C LEU A 543 3.74 20.22 0.20
N GLN A 544 3.40 18.94 0.15
CA GLN A 544 2.51 18.31 1.12
C GLN A 544 3.19 17.07 1.70
N GLY A 545 3.08 16.87 3.00
CA GLY A 545 3.75 15.78 3.70
C GLY A 545 3.19 15.57 5.09
N PHE A 546 3.74 14.59 5.82
CA PHE A 546 3.43 14.38 7.22
C PHE A 546 4.57 14.85 8.11
N VAL A 547 4.25 15.34 9.30
CA VAL A 547 5.26 15.77 10.28
C VAL A 547 6.11 14.58 10.69
N ALA A 548 7.42 14.66 10.45
CA ALA A 548 8.38 13.65 10.86
C ALA A 548 8.77 13.84 12.33
N GLY A 549 9.11 12.73 13.00
CA GLY A 549 9.50 12.75 14.41
C GLY A 549 8.39 13.16 15.38
N TYR A 550 7.14 13.27 14.91
CA TYR A 550 6.01 13.80 15.67
C TYR A 550 5.88 13.21 17.08
N GLN A 551 6.00 11.88 17.23
CA GLN A 551 5.95 11.19 18.52
C GLN A 551 7.08 11.54 19.51
N HIS A 552 8.19 12.09 19.03
CA HIS A 552 9.37 12.42 19.84
C HIS A 552 9.39 13.89 20.27
N HIS A 553 8.37 14.66 19.90
CA HIS A 553 8.21 16.08 20.23
C HIS A 553 6.89 16.32 20.96
N VAL A 554 6.55 17.60 21.21
CA VAL A 554 5.32 17.94 21.93
C VAL A 554 4.04 17.69 21.13
N GLY A 555 4.16 17.31 19.85
CA GLY A 555 3.06 17.01 18.93
C GLY A 555 1.90 16.23 19.56
N PRO A 556 2.11 14.99 20.07
CA PRO A 556 1.04 14.19 20.68
C PRO A 556 0.33 14.85 21.87
N ALA A 557 1.01 15.74 22.60
CA ALA A 557 0.43 16.44 23.74
C ALA A 557 -0.45 17.63 23.32
N VAL A 558 -0.10 18.30 22.21
CA VAL A 558 -0.83 19.47 21.70
C VAL A 558 -1.87 19.13 20.62
N GLU A 559 -1.83 17.92 20.06
CA GLU A 559 -2.76 17.41 19.03
C GLU A 559 -4.25 17.69 19.32
N PRO A 560 -4.79 17.47 20.54
CA PRO A 560 -6.21 17.67 20.81
C PRO A 560 -6.70 19.11 20.59
N ASN A 561 -5.77 20.08 20.52
CA ASN A 561 -6.07 21.49 20.34
C ASN A 561 -5.84 21.98 18.91
N MET A 562 -5.35 21.11 18.01
CA MET A 562 -5.08 21.45 16.61
C MET A 562 -6.33 21.29 15.75
N GLN A 563 -6.44 22.10 14.70
CA GLN A 563 -7.50 22.00 13.70
C GLN A 563 -6.92 22.02 12.27
N VAL A 564 -7.62 21.37 11.34
CA VAL A 564 -7.29 21.48 9.92
C VAL A 564 -7.42 22.94 9.50
N GLY A 565 -6.39 23.47 8.84
CA GLY A 565 -6.28 24.87 8.48
C GLY A 565 -5.41 25.70 9.41
N ASP A 566 -5.08 25.21 10.61
CA ASP A 566 -4.19 25.92 11.53
C ASP A 566 -2.84 26.22 10.90
N ALA A 567 -2.34 27.43 11.15
CA ALA A 567 -1.02 27.86 10.70
C ALA A 567 0.08 27.08 11.42
N LEU A 568 1.10 26.73 10.64
CA LEU A 568 2.34 26.12 11.11
C LEU A 568 3.51 27.03 10.74
N GLU A 569 4.45 27.15 11.65
CA GLU A 569 5.70 27.88 11.47
C GLU A 569 6.77 26.90 10.95
N LEU A 570 7.51 27.34 9.93
CA LEU A 570 8.69 26.63 9.42
C LEU A 570 9.94 27.33 9.94
N ILE A 571 10.66 26.67 10.84
CA ILE A 571 11.84 27.23 11.50
C ILE A 571 13.07 26.51 10.95
N ARG A 572 13.96 27.25 10.27
CA ARG A 572 15.21 26.69 9.76
C ARG A 572 16.20 26.44 10.90
N GLU A 573 16.80 25.25 10.95
CA GLU A 573 17.83 24.86 11.92
C GLU A 573 19.12 24.41 11.19
N PRO A 574 19.90 25.33 10.57
CA PRO A 574 21.09 24.98 9.80
C PRO A 574 22.21 24.33 10.63
N GLU A 575 22.25 24.61 11.94
CA GLU A 575 23.20 24.06 12.91
C GLU A 575 22.76 22.72 13.52
N ASN A 576 21.69 22.10 12.99
CA ASN A 576 21.20 20.84 13.54
C ASN A 576 22.23 19.72 13.28
N PRO A 577 22.71 19.01 14.33
CA PRO A 577 23.83 18.07 14.23
C PRO A 577 23.53 16.82 13.40
N HIS A 578 22.26 16.55 13.11
CA HIS A 578 21.83 15.37 12.35
C HIS A 578 21.50 15.68 10.88
N ASP A 579 21.06 16.90 10.60
CA ASP A 579 20.63 17.33 9.27
C ASP A 579 20.75 18.85 9.10
N PRO A 580 21.74 19.37 8.35
CA PRO A 580 21.93 20.81 8.16
C PRO A 580 20.82 21.47 7.32
N LEU A 581 19.92 20.67 6.71
CA LEU A 581 18.73 21.15 6.01
C LEU A 581 17.47 21.04 6.89
N ALA A 582 17.61 20.80 8.18
CA ALA A 582 16.50 20.62 9.10
C ALA A 582 15.58 21.85 9.13
N ILE A 583 14.28 21.57 9.01
CA ILE A 583 13.22 22.56 9.19
C ILE A 583 12.29 22.03 10.26
N ALA A 584 12.33 22.63 11.42
CA ALA A 584 11.38 22.37 12.49
C ALA A 584 10.00 22.91 12.07
N ILE A 585 8.97 22.11 12.35
CA ILE A 585 7.57 22.49 12.20
C ILE A 585 7.05 22.81 13.59
N ALA A 586 6.62 24.04 13.80
CA ALA A 586 6.02 24.48 15.04
C ALA A 586 4.56 24.89 14.87
N TRP A 587 3.75 24.66 15.90
CA TRP A 587 2.36 25.11 15.98
C TRP A 587 2.25 26.02 17.19
N ARG A 588 1.93 27.31 16.97
CA ARG A 588 1.86 28.35 18.01
C ARG A 588 3.14 28.42 18.86
N GLY A 589 4.31 28.42 18.19
CA GLY A 589 5.63 28.42 18.84
C GLY A 589 6.09 27.08 19.43
N GLU A 590 5.24 26.06 19.51
CA GLU A 590 5.59 24.74 20.04
C GLU A 590 6.06 23.81 18.93
N ARG A 591 7.29 23.28 19.02
CA ARG A 591 7.86 22.39 17.99
C ARG A 591 7.18 21.02 18.02
N ILE A 592 6.37 20.73 17.01
CA ILE A 592 5.60 19.49 16.91
C ILE A 592 6.33 18.39 16.13
N GLY A 593 7.38 18.75 15.41
CA GLY A 593 8.27 17.82 14.73
C GLY A 593 9.09 18.51 13.64
N TYR A 594 9.41 17.76 12.59
CA TYR A 594 10.21 18.26 11.48
C TYR A 594 9.56 17.98 10.13
N LEU A 595 9.99 18.73 9.14
CA LEU A 595 9.75 18.36 7.75
C LEU A 595 10.58 17.09 7.43
N PRO A 596 10.01 16.06 6.76
CA PRO A 596 10.76 14.85 6.45
C PRO A 596 12.03 15.15 5.65
N ARG A 597 13.15 14.54 6.04
CA ARG A 597 14.46 14.76 5.40
C ARG A 597 14.45 14.64 3.88
N ARG A 598 13.73 13.65 3.34
CA ARG A 598 13.60 13.46 1.87
C ARG A 598 12.86 14.58 1.14
N LEU A 599 12.20 15.48 1.87
CA LEU A 599 11.34 16.54 1.33
C LEU A 599 11.84 17.95 1.68
N ASN A 600 12.89 18.09 2.51
CA ASN A 600 13.26 19.39 3.08
C ASN A 600 14.07 20.28 2.15
N VAL A 601 14.89 19.71 1.27
CA VAL A 601 15.80 20.43 0.38
C VAL A 601 15.17 21.67 -0.27
N GLY A 602 14.09 21.50 -1.05
CA GLY A 602 13.50 22.62 -1.79
C GLY A 602 12.80 23.67 -0.92
N ILE A 603 12.38 23.33 0.30
CA ILE A 603 11.83 24.31 1.26
C ILE A 603 12.97 25.02 1.99
N ALA A 604 14.04 24.29 2.28
CA ALA A 604 15.22 24.74 2.99
C ALA A 604 15.94 25.83 2.19
N GLU A 605 16.15 25.60 0.88
CA GLU A 605 16.68 26.59 -0.07
C GLU A 605 15.85 27.87 -0.14
N ARG A 606 14.52 27.72 -0.15
CA ARG A 606 13.59 28.86 -0.20
C ARG A 606 13.68 29.72 1.06
N LEU A 607 13.70 29.09 2.23
CA LEU A 607 13.84 29.78 3.51
C LEU A 607 15.22 30.48 3.60
N ASP A 608 16.29 29.83 3.16
CA ASP A 608 17.65 30.42 3.14
C ASP A 608 17.75 31.59 2.16
N ALA A 609 17.02 31.53 1.04
CA ALA A 609 16.88 32.63 0.10
C ALA A 609 15.94 33.75 0.60
N GLY A 610 15.46 33.68 1.85
CA GLY A 610 14.57 34.68 2.46
C GLY A 610 13.14 34.68 1.91
N ARG A 611 12.69 33.61 1.25
CA ARG A 611 11.31 33.52 0.75
C ARG A 611 10.34 33.29 1.91
N ALA A 612 9.29 34.09 1.93
CA ALA A 612 8.20 33.91 2.89
C ALA A 612 7.31 32.74 2.45
N LEU A 613 7.21 31.74 3.32
CA LEU A 613 6.42 30.52 3.09
C LEU A 613 5.34 30.42 4.16
N ARG A 614 4.13 30.03 3.75
CA ARG A 614 3.04 29.70 4.67
C ARG A 614 2.93 28.19 4.79
N CYS A 615 2.85 27.67 6.00
CA CYS A 615 2.55 26.26 6.23
C CYS A 615 1.24 26.17 7.01
N ARG A 616 0.42 25.16 6.73
CA ARG A 616 -0.80 24.89 7.48
C ARG A 616 -1.09 23.41 7.59
N ILE A 617 -1.87 23.04 8.59
CA ILE A 617 -2.39 21.68 8.74
C ILE A 617 -3.37 21.40 7.60
N ALA A 618 -3.04 20.44 6.74
CA ALA A 618 -3.86 19.99 5.63
C ALA A 618 -4.84 18.89 6.05
N ARG A 619 -4.41 18.03 6.99
CA ARG A 619 -5.24 16.94 7.54
C ARG A 619 -4.72 16.52 8.91
N LEU A 620 -5.66 16.14 9.79
CA LEU A 620 -5.39 15.45 11.05
C LEU A 620 -6.06 14.08 11.02
N ASP A 621 -5.34 13.05 11.48
CA ASP A 621 -5.84 11.68 11.61
C ASP A 621 -5.35 11.06 12.92
N GLU A 622 -6.12 11.25 13.98
CA GLU A 622 -5.80 10.75 15.33
C GLU A 622 -5.65 9.22 15.39
N GLN A 623 -6.23 8.51 14.42
CA GLN A 623 -6.21 7.05 14.33
C GLN A 623 -5.02 6.51 13.52
N ALA A 624 -4.26 7.39 12.86
CA ALA A 624 -3.05 7.02 12.16
C ALA A 624 -1.89 6.75 13.14
N ALA A 625 -0.92 5.95 12.67
CA ALA A 625 0.37 5.85 13.34
C ALA A 625 1.04 7.23 13.40
N ALA A 626 1.91 7.45 14.39
CA ALA A 626 2.42 8.79 14.71
C ALA A 626 2.98 9.58 13.53
N TRP A 627 3.66 8.91 12.60
CA TRP A 627 4.23 9.50 11.37
C TRP A 627 3.20 9.90 10.30
N GLY A 628 1.93 9.58 10.51
CA GLY A 628 0.81 9.88 9.60
C GLY A 628 -0.29 10.72 10.24
N ARG A 629 -0.10 11.21 11.47
CA ARG A 629 -1.14 11.91 12.24
C ARG A 629 -1.41 13.32 11.77
N VAL A 630 -0.36 14.07 11.46
CA VAL A 630 -0.46 15.47 11.04
C VAL A 630 0.10 15.62 9.65
N GLN A 631 -0.78 15.89 8.69
CA GLN A 631 -0.40 16.25 7.33
C GLN A 631 -0.33 17.77 7.23
N PHE A 632 0.78 18.30 6.71
CA PHE A 632 0.98 19.71 6.44
C PHE A 632 0.99 19.98 4.94
N ILE A 633 0.70 21.23 4.57
CA ILE A 633 0.93 21.78 3.23
C ILE A 633 1.69 23.10 3.36
N VAL A 634 2.77 23.23 2.58
CA VAL A 634 3.56 24.46 2.43
C VAL A 634 3.10 25.20 1.18
N LEU A 635 2.99 26.51 1.25
CA LEU A 635 2.49 27.42 0.23
C LEU A 635 3.49 28.58 0.11
N ASP A 636 3.61 29.16 -1.08
CA ASP A 636 4.32 30.42 -1.26
C ASP A 636 3.47 31.57 -0.68
N GLU A 637 4.11 32.52 -0.02
CA GLU A 637 3.46 33.79 0.31
C GLU A 637 3.60 34.72 -0.90
N VAL A 638 2.64 34.64 -1.82
CA VAL A 638 2.49 35.75 -2.78
C VAL A 638 1.96 36.93 -1.97
N ILE A 639 2.71 38.03 -1.98
CA ILE A 639 2.26 39.38 -1.63
C ILE A 639 0.89 39.55 -2.31
N GLY A 640 -0.18 39.44 -1.52
CA GLY A 640 -1.47 39.95 -1.95
C GLY A 640 -1.30 41.46 -1.99
N GLU A 641 -1.21 42.03 -3.19
CA GLU A 641 -1.62 43.41 -3.36
C GLU A 641 -3.11 43.53 -2.99
N ASP A 642 -3.41 44.69 -2.40
CA ASP A 642 -4.66 45.12 -1.77
C ASP A 642 -5.96 44.89 -2.57
#